data_AF-A0A6I1L9U0-F1
#
_entry.id   AF-A0A6I1L9U0-F1
#
_cell.length_a   1.000
_cell.length_b   1.000
_cell.length_c   1.000
_cell.angle_alpha   90.00
_cell.angle_beta   90.00
_cell.angle_gamma   90.00
#
_symmetry.space_group_name_H-M   'P 1'
#
loop_
_entity.id
_entity.type
_entity.pdbx_description
1 polymer ?
#
loop_
_entity_poly.entity_id
_entity_poly.type
_entity_poly.pdbx_seq_one_letter_code
_entity_poly.pdbx_strand_id
1 'polypeptide(L)'
;MARLTLIQTNFTAGEISPRMLGRVDLARYQNGAEIVENAWPVLHGGAVRRDGTLMCSPTKYPDKNCRLIPYVFNTEQAYMCEFGDLYVRIHYPNGTYTGVELVSPYAHTMLGRIDFVQGADTMFIFTTSVPVYRLRRITNTEWSLAPAPFVTKPFDEKGVDFGVSITFSDPSVGTGRTATSSVAAFLAADVGREIWSGGGVARITAVTSSTVVTVDILNAFTAAVRPTWSLKGSPQTSNTLSAFTPVGGVVTMTLALAGWRVDDVGKFVKINGGLLEITAYTSPTAVSGVIRSAPTSATPSPANAWSLESSVWNDIDGYPGAGTLYEQRLALGGSVNYPQTIWESRTGEYLNFELGTKDDDALSYNLSSDQINPILHMGQINALVPLTYGGEFTVSGGVEKSITPTNIRAKNPSVYGCNRVRPVRIGNELYFVQRANRKLRAMAYKYDSDTFGSPDMSVLSEHATKSGIVDMAYQQEPESILFMVRADGVIATMTVDRDQDVIGWARQITDGAFESVASIPTADGDQVWCVVRRTVNGQNVRYIERFNQGIRVDCGIFAVNEVGQSVWGGLGHLEGRTVDIVADGIVMQQQVVASGQITLPRTAKYVQIGLNFKTKIKTLTPEVQGSTGSVQGNSMRIGEVTLRFLETIGCKINGQTIAFRNLGAQVLDQPPELFTGVHRLENLGWERGQASLVIEQDQPLPFHLLSVTKKATFND
;
A
#
# COMPACT_ATOMS: atom_id res chain seq x y z
N MET A 1 -54.82 15.37 -0.66
CA MET A 1 -53.44 15.07 -0.22
C MET A 1 -53.07 13.69 -0.70
N ALA A 2 -52.10 13.57 -1.61
CA ALA A 2 -51.63 12.27 -2.06
C ALA A 2 -50.78 11.64 -0.95
N ARG A 3 -51.20 10.48 -0.45
CA ARG A 3 -50.37 9.62 0.41
C ARG A 3 -49.61 8.67 -0.50
N LEU A 4 -48.29 8.66 -0.38
CA LEU A 4 -47.40 7.80 -1.14
C LEU A 4 -46.66 6.88 -0.18
N THR A 5 -46.49 5.63 -0.59
CA THR A 5 -45.67 4.64 0.13
C THR A 5 -44.38 4.46 -0.66
N LEU A 6 -43.26 4.85 -0.08
CA LEU A 6 -41.95 4.85 -0.69
C LEU A 6 -41.11 3.77 -0.02
N ILE A 7 -40.56 2.85 -0.80
CA ILE A 7 -39.71 1.78 -0.30
C ILE A 7 -38.28 1.97 -0.79
N GLN A 8 -37.36 2.09 0.15
CA GLN A 8 -35.93 1.93 -0.08
C GLN A 8 -35.59 0.47 0.16
N THR A 9 -35.37 -0.25 -0.94
CA THR A 9 -35.18 -1.71 -0.93
C THR A 9 -33.76 -2.13 -0.62
N ASN A 10 -32.79 -1.22 -0.73
CA ASN A 10 -31.37 -1.49 -0.53
C ASN A 10 -30.55 -0.23 -0.20
N PHE A 11 -29.29 -0.46 0.16
CA PHE A 11 -28.25 0.51 0.50
C PHE A 11 -26.99 0.32 -0.35
N THR A 12 -27.07 -0.33 -1.52
CA THR A 12 -25.89 -0.73 -2.31
C THR A 12 -25.07 0.44 -2.88
N ALA A 13 -25.63 1.65 -2.91
CA ALA A 13 -24.89 2.87 -3.25
C ALA A 13 -24.12 3.46 -2.06
N GLY A 14 -24.38 2.97 -0.84
CA GLY A 14 -23.72 3.41 0.39
C GLY A 14 -23.97 4.89 0.72
N GLU A 15 -23.00 5.50 1.39
CA GLU A 15 -23.01 6.90 1.78
C GLU A 15 -22.77 7.83 0.58
N ILE A 16 -23.72 8.71 0.28
CA ILE A 16 -23.67 9.64 -0.86
C ILE A 16 -23.13 11.01 -0.43
N SER A 17 -22.37 11.65 -1.33
CA SER A 17 -21.79 12.96 -1.11
C SER A 17 -22.83 14.04 -0.83
N PRO A 18 -22.57 14.95 0.14
CA PRO A 18 -23.38 16.15 0.34
C PRO A 18 -23.57 16.99 -0.94
N ARG A 19 -22.62 16.93 -1.88
CA ARG A 19 -22.71 17.62 -3.19
C ARG A 19 -23.73 17.02 -4.14
N MET A 20 -24.16 15.79 -3.86
CA MET A 20 -25.09 15.03 -4.69
C MET A 20 -26.50 14.98 -4.12
N LEU A 21 -26.75 15.66 -3.00
CA LEU A 21 -28.08 15.69 -2.37
C LEU A 21 -29.17 16.26 -3.29
N GLY A 22 -28.80 17.12 -4.25
CA GLY A 22 -29.72 17.63 -5.27
C GLY A 22 -29.84 16.76 -6.54
N ARG A 23 -29.02 15.70 -6.69
CA ARG A 23 -29.00 14.81 -7.86
C ARG A 23 -29.97 13.64 -7.70
N VAL A 24 -31.21 13.98 -7.40
CA VAL A 24 -32.32 13.04 -7.20
C VAL A 24 -32.70 12.28 -8.47
N ASP A 25 -32.24 12.75 -9.63
CA ASP A 25 -32.38 12.12 -10.95
C ASP A 25 -31.54 10.84 -11.11
N LEU A 26 -30.47 10.68 -10.32
CA LEU A 26 -29.62 9.50 -10.40
C LEU A 26 -30.29 8.29 -9.74
N ALA A 27 -30.39 7.18 -10.46
CA ALA A 27 -30.96 5.94 -9.92
C ALA A 27 -30.31 5.50 -8.59
N ARG A 28 -28.99 5.70 -8.46
CA ARG A 28 -28.23 5.39 -7.25
C ARG A 28 -28.61 6.25 -6.04
N TYR A 29 -29.22 7.42 -6.22
CA TYR A 29 -29.66 8.27 -5.11
C TYR A 29 -30.68 7.55 -4.22
N GLN A 30 -31.64 6.85 -4.82
CA GLN A 30 -32.70 6.14 -4.08
C GLN A 30 -32.18 4.90 -3.32
N ASN A 31 -31.03 4.37 -3.75
CA ASN A 31 -30.35 3.22 -3.17
C ASN A 31 -29.26 3.63 -2.16
N GLY A 32 -29.10 4.93 -1.89
CA GLY A 32 -28.06 5.47 -1.03
C GLY A 32 -28.57 5.94 0.34
N ALA A 33 -27.63 6.31 1.19
CA ALA A 33 -27.86 6.96 2.47
C ALA A 33 -27.06 8.25 2.56
N GLU A 34 -27.52 9.19 3.36
CA GLU A 34 -26.78 10.43 3.65
C GLU A 34 -25.60 10.15 4.58
N ILE A 35 -25.76 9.20 5.51
CA ILE A 35 -24.73 8.77 6.47
C ILE A 35 -24.79 7.26 6.63
N VAL A 36 -23.63 6.59 6.57
CA VAL A 36 -23.43 5.19 6.97
C VAL A 36 -22.17 5.11 7.83
N GLU A 37 -22.35 5.16 9.14
CA GLU A 37 -21.26 5.12 10.14
C GLU A 37 -21.31 3.83 10.95
N ASN A 38 -20.16 3.15 11.09
CA ASN A 38 -20.02 1.88 11.82
C ASN A 38 -21.01 0.80 11.35
N ALA A 39 -21.28 0.79 10.05
CA ALA A 39 -22.06 -0.21 9.34
C ALA A 39 -21.42 -0.49 7.98
N TRP A 40 -21.71 -1.66 7.43
CA TRP A 40 -21.36 -2.07 6.09
C TRP A 40 -22.63 -2.28 5.27
N PRO A 41 -22.78 -1.57 4.13
CA PRO A 41 -23.69 -2.01 3.09
C PRO A 41 -23.26 -3.41 2.63
N VAL A 42 -24.18 -4.35 2.52
CA VAL A 42 -23.89 -5.71 2.06
C VAL A 42 -24.30 -5.90 0.61
N LEU A 43 -23.71 -6.89 -0.08
CA LEU A 43 -23.99 -7.16 -1.49
C LEU A 43 -25.50 -7.44 -1.76
N HIS A 44 -26.16 -8.09 -0.81
CA HIS A 44 -27.60 -8.37 -0.85
C HIS A 44 -28.50 -7.13 -0.70
N GLY A 45 -27.91 -5.98 -0.36
CA GLY A 45 -28.58 -4.68 -0.31
C GLY A 45 -28.90 -4.15 1.08
N GLY A 46 -28.88 -4.97 2.13
CA GLY A 46 -29.03 -4.48 3.51
C GLY A 46 -27.84 -3.63 3.99
N ALA A 47 -27.92 -3.16 5.23
CA ALA A 47 -26.81 -2.58 5.96
C ALA A 47 -26.68 -3.26 7.33
N VAL A 48 -25.53 -3.87 7.58
CA VAL A 48 -25.22 -4.56 8.83
C VAL A 48 -24.29 -3.71 9.69
N ARG A 49 -24.45 -3.76 11.01
CA ARG A 49 -23.47 -3.18 11.93
C ARG A 49 -22.11 -3.84 11.68
N ARG A 50 -21.05 -3.03 11.59
CA ARG A 50 -19.70 -3.57 11.43
C ARG A 50 -19.33 -4.46 12.61
N ASP A 51 -18.44 -5.39 12.37
CA ASP A 51 -17.80 -6.09 13.47
C ASP A 51 -16.93 -5.14 14.30
N GLY A 52 -16.85 -5.45 15.58
CA GLY A 52 -15.95 -4.81 16.54
C GLY A 52 -14.55 -5.39 16.45
N THR A 53 -13.62 -4.76 17.16
CA THR A 53 -12.22 -5.19 17.18
C THR A 53 -11.85 -5.88 18.50
N LEU A 54 -11.12 -6.99 18.41
CA LEU A 54 -10.46 -7.62 19.56
C LEU A 54 -9.02 -7.17 19.66
N MET A 55 -8.55 -6.95 20.88
CA MET A 55 -7.14 -6.69 21.16
C MET A 55 -6.30 -7.95 20.94
N CYS A 56 -5.25 -7.86 20.10
CA CYS A 56 -4.30 -8.95 19.86
C CYS A 56 -3.05 -8.78 20.74
N SER A 57 -2.33 -7.67 20.58
CA SER A 57 -1.08 -7.40 21.28
C SER A 57 -0.76 -5.90 21.28
N PRO A 58 -0.11 -5.35 22.33
CA PRO A 58 0.51 -4.04 22.22
C PRO A 58 1.68 -4.08 21.23
N THR A 59 1.91 -2.96 20.54
CA THR A 59 3.15 -2.80 19.76
C THR A 59 4.35 -2.74 20.70
N LYS A 60 5.56 -3.06 20.22
CA LYS A 60 6.78 -2.97 21.04
C LYS A 60 7.01 -1.58 21.61
N TYR A 61 6.91 -0.58 20.74
CA TYR A 61 7.07 0.83 21.09
C TYR A 61 5.71 1.50 20.97
N PRO A 62 5.12 1.96 22.08
CA PRO A 62 3.79 2.56 22.07
C PRO A 62 3.76 3.93 21.39
N ASP A 63 4.87 4.66 21.44
CA ASP A 63 5.05 6.03 20.97
C ASP A 63 5.49 6.13 19.50
N LYS A 64 6.00 5.05 18.90
CA LYS A 64 6.48 5.01 17.52
C LYS A 64 5.48 4.37 16.56
N ASN A 65 5.52 4.80 15.30
CA ASN A 65 4.67 4.24 14.25
C ASN A 65 5.03 2.78 13.97
N CYS A 66 4.02 2.01 13.57
CA CYS A 66 4.10 0.62 13.19
C CYS A 66 3.24 0.38 11.94
N ARG A 67 3.61 -0.60 11.11
CA ARG A 67 2.83 -1.01 9.94
C ARG A 67 2.64 -2.52 9.94
N LEU A 68 1.44 -2.96 9.54
CA LEU A 68 1.15 -4.38 9.36
C LEU A 68 1.41 -4.79 7.92
N ILE A 69 2.09 -5.92 7.75
CA ILE A 69 2.34 -6.54 6.44
C ILE A 69 1.88 -8.00 6.52
N PRO A 70 0.94 -8.43 5.67
CA PRO A 70 0.50 -9.81 5.67
C PRO A 70 1.56 -10.72 5.05
N TYR A 71 1.78 -11.89 5.66
CA TYR A 71 2.63 -12.94 5.10
C TYR A 71 1.77 -14.18 4.88
N VAL A 72 1.51 -14.52 3.62
CA VAL A 72 0.51 -15.53 3.25
C VAL A 72 1.16 -16.61 2.41
N PHE A 73 1.38 -17.79 3.00
CA PHE A 73 1.80 -18.97 2.24
C PHE A 73 0.57 -19.72 1.70
N ASN A 74 -0.41 -19.96 2.56
CA ASN A 74 -1.73 -20.50 2.25
C ASN A 74 -2.73 -20.13 3.38
N THR A 75 -3.96 -20.65 3.33
CA THR A 75 -5.02 -20.38 4.34
C THR A 75 -4.73 -20.96 5.72
N GLU A 76 -3.83 -21.94 5.84
CA GLU A 76 -3.43 -22.55 7.12
C GLU A 76 -2.17 -21.90 7.71
N GLN A 77 -1.33 -21.31 6.84
CA GLN A 77 -0.04 -20.73 7.15
C GLN A 77 -0.02 -19.27 6.70
N ALA A 78 -0.87 -18.48 7.34
CA ALA A 78 -0.86 -17.02 7.24
C ALA A 78 -0.37 -16.40 8.56
N TYR A 79 0.36 -15.30 8.46
CA TYR A 79 0.90 -14.58 9.61
C TYR A 79 0.74 -13.09 9.40
N MET A 80 0.58 -12.37 10.51
CA MET A 80 0.62 -10.92 10.49
C MET A 80 1.99 -10.43 10.96
N CYS A 81 2.71 -9.72 10.11
CA CYS A 81 4.02 -9.15 10.44
C CYS A 81 3.86 -7.70 10.92
N GLU A 82 4.29 -7.44 12.15
CA GLU A 82 4.39 -6.12 12.76
C GLU A 82 5.77 -5.53 12.43
N PHE A 83 5.82 -4.61 11.48
CA PHE A 83 7.01 -3.83 11.19
C PHE A 83 7.03 -2.56 12.05
N GLY A 84 8.01 -2.45 12.94
CA GLY A 84 8.20 -1.29 13.80
C GLY A 84 9.59 -0.68 13.66
N ASP A 85 9.96 0.19 14.60
CA ASP A 85 11.25 0.88 14.58
C ASP A 85 12.43 -0.08 14.79
N LEU A 86 13.10 -0.46 13.70
CA LEU A 86 14.26 -1.37 13.68
C LEU A 86 13.96 -2.80 14.15
N TYR A 87 12.69 -3.23 14.10
CA TYR A 87 12.31 -4.63 14.36
C TYR A 87 11.16 -5.12 13.46
N VAL A 88 11.05 -6.44 13.33
CA VAL A 88 9.85 -7.13 12.82
C VAL A 88 9.41 -8.19 13.82
N ARG A 89 8.13 -8.19 14.20
CA ARG A 89 7.50 -9.24 15.03
C ARG A 89 6.47 -10.01 14.23
N ILE A 90 6.31 -11.29 14.53
CA ILE A 90 5.38 -12.17 13.83
C ILE A 90 4.23 -12.56 14.76
N HIS A 91 3.00 -12.52 14.26
CA HIS A 91 1.79 -12.89 15.00
C HIS A 91 1.05 -14.02 14.29
N TYR A 92 0.52 -14.96 15.08
CA TYR A 92 -0.38 -16.01 14.58
C TYR A 92 -1.75 -15.43 14.22
N PRO A 93 -2.54 -16.10 13.36
CA PRO A 93 -3.90 -15.67 13.00
C PRO A 93 -4.85 -15.48 14.20
N ASN A 94 -4.60 -16.17 15.32
CA ASN A 94 -5.41 -16.02 16.52
C ASN A 94 -5.15 -14.72 17.32
N GLY A 95 -4.20 -13.88 16.89
CA GLY A 95 -3.81 -12.65 17.60
C GLY A 95 -2.55 -12.79 18.47
N THR A 96 -2.05 -14.02 18.68
CA THR A 96 -0.96 -14.27 19.62
C THR A 96 0.39 -13.98 18.99
N TYR A 97 1.23 -13.23 19.71
CA TYR A 97 2.63 -13.04 19.34
C TYR A 97 3.39 -14.38 19.36
N THR A 98 4.13 -14.70 18.29
CA THR A 98 4.82 -15.99 18.15
C THR A 98 6.08 -16.12 19.02
N GLY A 99 6.55 -15.03 19.64
CA GLY A 99 7.85 -14.95 20.29
C GLY A 99 9.01 -14.62 19.34
N VAL A 100 8.76 -14.51 18.03
CA VAL A 100 9.79 -14.20 17.02
C VAL A 100 9.96 -12.68 16.90
N GLU A 101 11.17 -12.19 17.13
CA GLU A 101 11.56 -10.80 16.85
C GLU A 101 12.83 -10.79 16.00
N LEU A 102 12.78 -10.12 14.86
CA LEU A 102 13.90 -9.96 13.94
C LEU A 102 14.41 -8.53 14.00
N VAL A 103 15.73 -8.36 13.93
CA VAL A 103 16.35 -7.03 13.74
C VAL A 103 16.06 -6.55 12.33
N SER A 104 15.58 -5.31 12.20
CA SER A 104 15.19 -4.72 10.93
C SER A 104 16.04 -3.48 10.62
N PRO A 105 16.40 -3.23 9.35
CA PRO A 105 17.07 -1.99 8.94
C PRO A 105 16.10 -0.80 8.85
N TYR A 106 14.79 -1.02 8.98
CA TYR A 106 13.77 0.01 8.73
C TYR A 106 13.44 0.80 9.98
N ALA A 107 13.74 2.11 9.97
CA ALA A 107 13.26 3.02 10.99
C ALA A 107 11.74 3.28 10.86
N HIS A 108 11.07 3.71 11.92
CA HIS A 108 9.62 3.96 11.92
C HIS A 108 9.17 4.97 10.85
N THR A 109 10.05 5.88 10.43
CA THR A 109 9.82 6.88 9.37
C THR A 109 9.84 6.28 7.96
N MET A 110 10.43 5.10 7.79
CA MET A 110 10.52 4.39 6.52
C MET A 110 9.31 3.49 6.24
N LEU A 111 8.58 3.07 7.28
CA LEU A 111 7.55 2.04 7.20
C LEU A 111 6.42 2.32 6.20
N GLY A 112 5.96 3.58 6.12
CA GLY A 112 4.96 4.01 5.15
C GLY A 112 5.46 4.06 3.70
N ARG A 113 6.76 3.81 3.47
CA ARG A 113 7.40 3.78 2.15
C ARG A 113 7.80 2.37 1.72
N ILE A 114 7.60 1.38 2.58
CA ILE A 114 7.90 -0.01 2.27
C ILE A 114 6.92 -0.51 1.21
N ASP A 115 7.47 -1.05 0.13
CA ASP A 115 6.75 -1.93 -0.78
C ASP A 115 7.29 -3.35 -0.66
N PHE A 116 6.54 -4.34 -1.14
CA PHE A 116 6.93 -5.75 -1.00
C PHE A 116 6.27 -6.65 -2.04
N VAL A 117 6.84 -7.81 -2.30
CA VAL A 117 6.12 -8.89 -2.98
C VAL A 117 6.52 -10.22 -2.36
N GLN A 118 5.55 -11.11 -2.24
CA GLN A 118 5.77 -12.45 -1.73
C GLN A 118 5.55 -13.47 -2.83
N GLY A 119 6.44 -14.45 -2.90
CA GLY A 119 6.23 -15.71 -3.61
C GLY A 119 6.62 -16.86 -2.68
N ALA A 120 5.68 -17.77 -2.40
CA ALA A 120 5.85 -18.88 -1.47
C ALA A 120 6.46 -18.42 -0.12
N ASP A 121 7.53 -19.07 0.34
CA ASP A 121 8.22 -18.76 1.62
C ASP A 121 9.18 -17.57 1.54
N THR A 122 9.09 -16.74 0.51
CA THR A 122 10.02 -15.63 0.31
C THR A 122 9.27 -14.34 0.00
N MET A 123 9.44 -13.35 0.87
CA MET A 123 8.99 -11.97 0.66
C MET A 123 10.20 -11.08 0.39
N PHE A 124 10.16 -10.36 -0.73
CA PHE A 124 11.10 -9.28 -1.06
C PHE A 124 10.52 -7.95 -0.57
N ILE A 125 11.37 -7.12 0.03
CA ILE A 125 10.98 -5.85 0.64
C ILE A 125 11.82 -4.74 0.03
N PHE A 126 11.16 -3.68 -0.42
CA PHE A 126 11.72 -2.60 -1.23
C PHE A 126 11.63 -1.27 -0.51
N THR A 127 12.75 -0.54 -0.46
CA THR A 127 12.81 0.89 -0.12
C THR A 127 13.94 1.53 -0.91
N THR A 128 13.87 2.84 -1.16
CA THR A 128 14.90 3.50 -1.97
C THR A 128 16.22 3.75 -1.25
N SER A 129 16.25 3.62 0.08
CA SER A 129 17.40 3.98 0.94
C SER A 129 18.13 2.79 1.57
N VAL A 130 17.55 1.59 1.49
CA VAL A 130 18.13 0.36 2.06
C VAL A 130 18.16 -0.67 0.93
N PRO A 131 19.16 -1.58 0.87
CA PRO A 131 19.13 -2.70 -0.05
C PRO A 131 17.80 -3.45 -0.02
N VAL A 132 17.48 -4.18 -1.09
CA VAL A 132 16.33 -5.10 -1.07
C VAL A 132 16.59 -6.16 -0.01
N TYR A 133 15.65 -6.35 0.92
CA TYR A 133 15.73 -7.42 1.92
C TYR A 133 14.77 -8.55 1.56
N ARG A 134 15.06 -9.72 2.12
CA ARG A 134 14.29 -10.93 1.99
C ARG A 134 13.84 -11.40 3.38
N LEU A 135 12.54 -11.39 3.62
CA LEU A 135 11.92 -12.04 4.77
C LEU A 135 11.53 -13.47 4.36
N ARG A 136 12.05 -14.46 5.08
CA ARG A 136 11.74 -15.87 4.85
C ARG A 136 11.21 -16.52 6.10
N ARG A 137 10.22 -17.38 5.90
CA ARG A 137 9.74 -18.34 6.88
C ARG A 137 10.47 -19.67 6.65
N ILE A 138 11.00 -20.25 7.72
CA ILE A 138 11.55 -21.62 7.71
C ILE A 138 10.60 -22.54 8.46
N THR A 139 10.14 -22.11 9.64
CA THR A 139 9.11 -22.80 10.42
C THR A 139 8.15 -21.78 11.03
N ASN A 140 7.21 -22.21 11.87
CA ASN A 140 6.30 -21.31 12.58
C ASN A 140 7.02 -20.32 13.50
N THR A 141 8.21 -20.68 13.99
CA THR A 141 8.98 -19.89 14.97
C THR A 141 10.41 -19.58 14.50
N GLU A 142 10.77 -19.98 13.28
CA GLU A 142 12.09 -19.72 12.70
C GLU A 142 11.94 -18.91 11.41
N TRP A 143 12.48 -17.69 11.45
CA TRP A 143 12.37 -16.70 10.39
C TRP A 143 13.72 -16.03 10.17
N SER A 144 13.95 -15.54 8.97
CA SER A 144 15.16 -14.77 8.64
C SER A 144 14.80 -13.50 7.88
N LEU A 145 15.38 -12.38 8.28
CA LEU A 145 15.36 -11.11 7.55
C LEU A 145 16.80 -10.72 7.22
N ALA A 146 17.16 -10.71 5.93
CA ALA A 146 18.52 -10.40 5.48
C ALA A 146 18.50 -9.72 4.11
N PRO A 147 19.55 -8.99 3.71
CA PRO A 147 19.70 -8.50 2.34
C PRO A 147 19.51 -9.63 1.32
N ALA A 148 18.81 -9.34 0.22
CA ALA A 148 18.63 -10.30 -0.87
C ALA A 148 20.00 -10.63 -1.49
N PRO A 149 20.38 -11.92 -1.57
CA PRO A 149 21.69 -12.32 -2.08
C PRO A 149 21.67 -12.34 -3.61
N PHE A 150 21.63 -11.16 -4.24
CA PHE A 150 21.67 -11.04 -5.70
C PHE A 150 22.96 -11.65 -6.25
N VAL A 151 22.82 -12.50 -7.25
CA VAL A 151 23.94 -13.04 -8.04
C VAL A 151 24.55 -11.91 -8.86
N THR A 152 23.69 -11.18 -9.57
CA THR A 152 24.06 -10.01 -10.36
C THR A 152 23.01 -8.94 -10.11
N LYS A 153 23.45 -7.72 -9.82
CA LYS A 153 22.61 -6.52 -9.74
C LYS A 153 22.62 -5.83 -11.11
N PRO A 154 21.57 -5.07 -11.49
CA PRO A 154 21.61 -4.31 -12.73
C PRO A 154 22.75 -3.30 -12.73
N PHE A 155 23.27 -3.00 -13.92
CA PHE A 155 24.45 -2.17 -14.14
C PHE A 155 24.27 -1.25 -15.35
N ASP A 156 24.98 -0.13 -15.33
CA ASP A 156 24.99 0.90 -16.38
C ASP A 156 26.35 1.65 -16.44
N GLU A 157 26.60 2.37 -17.53
CA GLU A 157 27.82 3.15 -17.77
C GLU A 157 27.77 4.51 -17.07
N LYS A 158 27.82 4.51 -15.74
CA LYS A 158 27.75 5.75 -14.94
C LYS A 158 29.10 6.41 -14.63
N GLY A 159 30.19 5.66 -14.67
CA GLY A 159 31.52 6.10 -14.24
C GLY A 159 31.82 5.86 -12.75
N VAL A 160 32.51 6.80 -12.09
CA VAL A 160 32.98 6.68 -10.70
C VAL A 160 32.57 7.90 -9.89
N ASP A 161 31.98 7.68 -8.72
CA ASP A 161 31.60 8.75 -7.79
C ASP A 161 32.61 8.86 -6.65
N PHE A 162 32.99 10.09 -6.31
CA PHE A 162 33.97 10.39 -5.28
C PHE A 162 33.33 11.22 -4.16
N GLY A 163 33.34 10.67 -2.95
CA GLY A 163 32.90 11.34 -1.71
C GLY A 163 33.97 12.26 -1.09
N VAL A 164 34.90 12.77 -1.90
CA VAL A 164 36.05 13.58 -1.46
C VAL A 164 36.13 14.87 -2.26
N SER A 165 36.82 15.88 -1.74
CA SER A 165 36.81 17.20 -2.36
C SER A 165 37.67 17.27 -3.64
N ILE A 166 37.22 18.08 -4.59
CA ILE A 166 38.00 18.56 -5.75
C ILE A 166 37.96 20.09 -5.80
N THR A 167 39.08 20.70 -6.18
CA THR A 167 39.25 22.15 -6.26
C THR A 167 39.60 22.58 -7.68
N PHE A 168 38.83 23.50 -8.25
CA PHE A 168 39.09 24.14 -9.53
C PHE A 168 39.85 25.46 -9.34
N SER A 169 40.85 25.73 -10.18
CA SER A 169 41.61 26.99 -10.16
C SER A 169 40.73 28.21 -10.45
N ASP A 170 39.71 28.02 -11.28
CA ASP A 170 38.65 28.98 -11.57
C ASP A 170 37.40 28.16 -11.91
N PRO A 171 36.25 28.35 -11.24
CA PRO A 171 35.04 27.59 -11.49
C PRO A 171 34.24 28.06 -12.72
N SER A 172 34.64 29.16 -13.38
CA SER A 172 33.93 29.69 -14.56
C SER A 172 34.18 28.85 -15.82
N VAL A 173 33.25 28.96 -16.78
CA VAL A 173 33.46 28.43 -18.14
C VAL A 173 34.78 28.96 -18.71
N GLY A 174 35.55 28.09 -19.36
CA GLY A 174 36.84 28.43 -19.95
C GLY A 174 37.75 27.22 -20.12
N THR A 175 38.79 27.38 -20.93
CA THR A 175 39.74 26.30 -21.25
C THR A 175 40.98 26.34 -20.37
N GLY A 176 41.70 25.21 -20.28
CA GLY A 176 43.01 25.15 -19.63
C GLY A 176 43.01 25.41 -18.12
N ARG A 177 41.86 25.21 -17.46
CA ARG A 177 41.74 25.33 -15.99
C ARG A 177 42.38 24.12 -15.31
N THR A 178 42.77 24.25 -14.05
CA THR A 178 43.31 23.12 -13.28
C THR A 178 42.24 22.60 -12.31
N ALA A 179 42.05 21.29 -12.25
CA ALA A 179 41.26 20.63 -11.21
C ALA A 179 42.17 19.73 -10.35
N THR A 180 42.11 19.93 -9.03
CA THR A 180 42.94 19.23 -8.05
C THR A 180 42.06 18.43 -7.10
N SER A 181 42.11 17.11 -7.19
CA SER A 181 41.45 16.18 -6.27
C SER A 181 42.26 16.04 -4.98
N SER A 182 41.56 15.90 -3.86
CA SER A 182 42.16 15.62 -2.54
C SER A 182 42.74 14.20 -2.41
N VAL A 183 42.39 13.30 -3.34
CA VAL A 183 42.91 11.92 -3.42
C VAL A 183 43.38 11.60 -4.83
N ALA A 184 44.22 10.57 -4.96
CA ALA A 184 44.63 10.03 -6.25
C ALA A 184 43.42 9.43 -7.00
N ALA A 185 42.88 10.17 -7.96
CA ALA A 185 41.64 9.83 -8.69
C ALA A 185 41.85 9.65 -10.20
N PHE A 186 42.89 10.29 -10.76
CA PHE A 186 43.10 10.40 -12.19
C PHE A 186 44.15 9.43 -12.72
N LEU A 187 43.87 8.84 -13.88
CA LEU A 187 44.72 7.95 -14.63
C LEU A 187 44.82 8.42 -16.09
N ALA A 188 45.85 7.98 -16.83
CA ALA A 188 46.13 8.46 -18.18
C ALA A 188 44.95 8.31 -19.17
N ALA A 189 44.13 7.27 -19.03
CA ALA A 189 42.93 7.02 -19.83
C ALA A 189 41.73 7.91 -19.45
N ASP A 190 41.85 8.81 -18.47
CA ASP A 190 40.77 9.73 -18.11
C ASP A 190 40.72 10.99 -18.99
N VAL A 191 41.73 11.22 -19.84
CA VAL A 191 41.70 12.31 -20.84
C VAL A 191 40.51 12.10 -21.79
N GLY A 192 39.65 13.12 -21.91
CA GLY A 192 38.40 13.06 -22.65
C GLY A 192 37.17 12.75 -21.80
N ARG A 193 37.32 12.23 -20.57
CA ARG A 193 36.21 12.03 -19.63
C ARG A 193 35.78 13.35 -19.00
N GLU A 194 34.58 13.34 -18.41
CA GLU A 194 33.98 14.52 -17.80
C GLU A 194 33.88 14.40 -16.28
N ILE A 195 34.18 15.50 -15.59
CA ILE A 195 33.98 15.71 -14.17
C ILE A 195 32.65 16.44 -13.98
N TRP A 196 31.76 15.85 -13.19
CA TRP A 196 30.44 16.40 -12.88
C TRP A 196 30.31 16.66 -11.39
N SER A 197 29.82 17.84 -11.00
CA SER A 197 29.43 18.14 -9.62
C SER A 197 28.37 19.23 -9.55
N GLY A 198 27.19 18.90 -9.02
CA GLY A 198 26.02 19.78 -9.11
C GLY A 198 25.68 20.06 -10.57
N GLY A 199 25.51 21.33 -10.93
CA GLY A 199 25.31 21.75 -12.33
C GLY A 199 26.60 22.01 -13.12
N GLY A 200 27.78 21.87 -12.50
CA GLY A 200 29.05 22.13 -13.15
C GLY A 200 29.61 20.90 -13.87
N VAL A 201 30.19 21.13 -15.05
CA VAL A 201 30.74 20.10 -15.94
C VAL A 201 32.08 20.57 -16.48
N ALA A 202 33.10 19.72 -16.37
CA ALA A 202 34.42 19.97 -16.92
C ALA A 202 34.93 18.75 -17.70
N ARG A 203 35.50 18.95 -18.88
CA ARG A 203 36.14 17.89 -19.67
C ARG A 203 37.64 17.86 -19.41
N ILE A 204 38.18 16.69 -19.15
CA ILE A 204 39.62 16.52 -18.92
C ILE A 204 40.36 16.58 -20.27
N THR A 205 41.33 17.48 -20.38
CA THR A 205 42.16 17.65 -21.59
C THR A 205 43.58 17.11 -21.41
N ALA A 206 44.09 17.07 -20.18
CA ALA A 206 45.36 16.45 -19.86
C ALA A 206 45.41 15.98 -18.40
N VAL A 207 46.14 14.89 -18.14
CA VAL A 207 46.41 14.40 -16.78
C VAL A 207 47.83 14.79 -16.40
N THR A 208 47.97 15.65 -15.39
CA THR A 208 49.29 16.14 -14.93
C THR A 208 49.87 15.22 -13.86
N SER A 209 49.03 14.75 -12.95
CA SER A 209 49.37 13.77 -11.90
C SER A 209 48.12 12.96 -11.52
N SER A 210 48.26 12.02 -10.58
CA SER A 210 47.11 11.27 -10.06
C SER A 210 46.10 12.14 -9.30
N THR A 211 46.46 13.35 -8.91
CA THR A 211 45.58 14.31 -8.20
C THR A 211 45.27 15.56 -9.02
N VAL A 212 45.99 15.85 -10.09
CA VAL A 212 45.89 17.12 -10.84
C VAL A 212 45.65 16.87 -12.32
N VAL A 213 44.63 17.53 -12.87
CA VAL A 213 44.29 17.49 -14.30
C VAL A 213 44.08 18.89 -14.86
N THR A 214 44.35 19.05 -16.16
CA THR A 214 43.92 20.21 -16.94
C THR A 214 42.54 19.92 -17.52
N VAL A 215 41.64 20.89 -17.43
CA VAL A 215 40.24 20.75 -17.84
C VAL A 215 39.74 21.96 -18.61
N ASP A 216 38.77 21.71 -19.47
CA ASP A 216 37.92 22.74 -20.05
C ASP A 216 36.57 22.72 -19.33
N ILE A 217 36.21 23.82 -18.66
CA ILE A 217 34.93 23.95 -17.97
C ILE A 217 33.87 24.30 -19.00
N LEU A 218 32.94 23.37 -19.21
CA LEU A 218 31.82 23.49 -20.15
C LEU A 218 30.63 24.18 -19.48
N ASN A 219 30.38 23.85 -18.21
CA ASN A 219 29.36 24.46 -17.37
C ASN A 219 29.99 24.91 -16.06
N ALA A 220 29.76 26.17 -15.68
CA ALA A 220 30.38 26.74 -14.49
C ALA A 220 29.96 25.99 -13.21
N PHE A 221 30.90 25.86 -12.28
CA PHE A 221 30.62 25.34 -10.94
C PHE A 221 30.16 26.48 -10.02
N THR A 222 29.29 26.18 -9.07
CA THR A 222 28.80 27.19 -8.11
C THR A 222 29.88 27.64 -7.11
N ALA A 223 30.94 26.85 -6.95
CA ALA A 223 32.09 27.15 -6.12
C ALA A 223 33.33 26.42 -6.66
N ALA A 224 34.52 27.01 -6.43
CA ALA A 224 35.80 26.41 -6.80
C ALA A 224 36.05 25.07 -6.08
N VAL A 225 35.66 24.96 -4.81
CA VAL A 225 35.77 23.72 -4.04
C VAL A 225 34.44 22.97 -4.07
N ARG A 226 34.49 21.69 -4.43
CA ARG A 226 33.32 20.80 -4.48
C ARG A 226 33.55 19.62 -3.53
N PRO A 227 32.64 19.35 -2.57
CA PRO A 227 32.83 18.31 -1.56
C PRO A 227 32.65 16.90 -2.11
N THR A 228 31.87 16.76 -3.18
CA THR A 228 31.63 15.51 -3.91
C THR A 228 31.62 15.78 -5.41
N TRP A 229 32.04 14.81 -6.19
CA TRP A 229 32.10 14.89 -7.64
C TRP A 229 32.10 13.49 -8.26
N SER A 230 31.87 13.41 -9.55
CA SER A 230 31.87 12.14 -10.29
C SER A 230 32.66 12.28 -11.58
N LEU A 231 33.33 11.21 -11.97
CA LEU A 231 34.02 11.06 -13.23
C LEU A 231 33.16 10.17 -14.14
N LYS A 232 32.57 10.75 -15.18
CA LYS A 232 31.57 10.08 -16.04
C LYS A 232 32.21 9.28 -17.20
N GLY A 233 31.42 8.36 -17.74
CA GLY A 233 31.79 7.48 -18.86
C GLY A 233 32.89 6.46 -18.54
N SER A 234 33.32 5.72 -19.54
CA SER A 234 34.40 4.72 -19.45
C SER A 234 35.79 5.32 -19.73
N PRO A 235 36.89 4.64 -19.31
CA PRO A 235 38.25 5.02 -19.71
C PRO A 235 38.39 5.19 -21.23
N GLN A 236 38.93 6.33 -21.67
CA GLN A 236 39.05 6.72 -23.07
C GLN A 236 40.34 6.15 -23.69
N THR A 237 40.41 4.83 -23.79
CA THR A 237 41.56 4.12 -24.37
C THR A 237 41.12 2.82 -25.03
N SER A 238 41.98 2.19 -25.82
CA SER A 238 41.66 0.88 -26.42
C SER A 238 41.76 -0.23 -25.40
N ASN A 239 40.81 -1.16 -25.41
CA ASN A 239 40.82 -2.37 -24.59
C ASN A 239 40.98 -3.62 -25.47
N THR A 240 41.94 -4.48 -25.12
CA THR A 240 42.28 -5.69 -25.88
C THR A 240 42.07 -6.92 -25.01
N LEU A 241 41.39 -7.93 -25.57
CA LEU A 241 41.13 -9.19 -24.90
C LEU A 241 42.23 -10.21 -25.24
N SER A 242 42.70 -10.98 -24.26
CA SER A 242 43.64 -12.08 -24.53
C SER A 242 42.98 -13.28 -25.23
N ALA A 243 41.66 -13.44 -25.07
CA ALA A 243 40.84 -14.44 -25.74
C ALA A 243 39.37 -13.98 -25.76
N PHE A 244 38.54 -14.54 -26.64
CA PHE A 244 37.11 -14.22 -26.75
C PHE A 244 36.19 -15.44 -26.53
N THR A 245 36.76 -16.63 -26.35
CA THR A 245 36.04 -17.87 -26.05
C THR A 245 36.89 -18.78 -25.15
N PRO A 246 36.29 -19.78 -24.49
CA PRO A 246 34.85 -20.03 -24.32
C PRO A 246 34.21 -19.14 -23.25
N VAL A 247 32.88 -19.10 -23.20
CA VAL A 247 32.12 -18.56 -22.05
C VAL A 247 32.54 -19.31 -20.78
N GLY A 248 32.72 -18.57 -19.68
CA GLY A 248 33.29 -19.09 -18.44
C GLY A 248 34.83 -19.10 -18.39
N GLY A 249 35.51 -18.84 -19.52
CA GLY A 249 36.96 -18.70 -19.56
C GLY A 249 37.44 -17.41 -18.89
N VAL A 250 38.60 -17.49 -18.21
CA VAL A 250 39.29 -16.32 -17.67
C VAL A 250 40.12 -15.65 -18.76
N VAL A 251 39.94 -14.35 -18.92
CA VAL A 251 40.57 -13.53 -19.96
C VAL A 251 41.22 -12.32 -19.31
N THR A 252 42.37 -11.91 -19.86
CA THR A 252 43.01 -10.63 -19.49
C THR A 252 42.50 -9.53 -20.41
N MET A 253 42.04 -8.44 -19.80
CA MET A 253 41.63 -7.21 -20.47
C MET A 253 42.73 -6.16 -20.32
N THR A 254 43.39 -5.80 -21.41
CA THR A 254 44.55 -4.91 -21.42
C THR A 254 44.20 -3.57 -22.06
N LEU A 255 44.35 -2.49 -21.29
CA LEU A 255 44.21 -1.12 -21.77
C LEU A 255 45.54 -0.59 -22.31
N ALA A 256 45.48 0.20 -23.39
CA ALA A 256 46.67 0.87 -23.94
C ALA A 256 47.19 2.01 -23.04
N LEU A 257 46.35 2.57 -22.20
CA LEU A 257 46.69 3.58 -21.19
C LEU A 257 46.18 3.15 -19.81
N ALA A 258 46.84 3.59 -18.75
CA ALA A 258 46.38 3.33 -17.38
C ALA A 258 44.95 3.85 -17.19
N GLY A 259 44.02 3.01 -16.77
CA GLY A 259 42.60 3.33 -16.60
C GLY A 259 41.84 2.43 -15.62
N TRP A 260 42.36 1.23 -15.33
CA TRP A 260 41.79 0.32 -14.34
C TRP A 260 42.11 0.77 -12.92
N ARG A 261 41.14 0.58 -12.04
CA ARG A 261 41.18 0.84 -10.59
C ARG A 261 40.93 -0.47 -9.83
N VAL A 262 41.40 -0.54 -8.59
CA VAL A 262 41.17 -1.70 -7.71
C VAL A 262 39.67 -1.94 -7.50
N ASP A 263 38.90 -0.87 -7.34
CA ASP A 263 37.44 -0.91 -7.16
C ASP A 263 36.65 -1.27 -8.44
N ASP A 264 37.34 -1.56 -9.56
CA ASP A 264 36.69 -2.08 -10.77
C ASP A 264 36.40 -3.59 -10.69
N VAL A 265 36.94 -4.30 -9.69
CA VAL A 265 36.59 -5.70 -9.45
C VAL A 265 35.11 -5.84 -9.11
N GLY A 266 34.42 -6.76 -9.79
CA GLY A 266 32.96 -6.96 -9.72
C GLY A 266 32.17 -6.08 -10.70
N LYS A 267 32.82 -5.18 -11.45
CA LYS A 267 32.18 -4.45 -12.56
C LYS A 267 32.17 -5.27 -13.84
N PHE A 268 31.33 -4.85 -14.79
CA PHE A 268 31.17 -5.52 -16.07
C PHE A 268 31.80 -4.71 -17.21
N VAL A 269 32.29 -5.40 -18.22
CA VAL A 269 32.84 -4.80 -19.45
C VAL A 269 32.02 -5.29 -20.63
N LYS A 270 31.34 -4.38 -21.32
CA LYS A 270 30.73 -4.68 -22.63
C LYS A 270 31.73 -4.36 -23.73
N ILE A 271 32.04 -5.33 -24.57
CA ILE A 271 33.07 -5.19 -25.60
C ILE A 271 32.83 -6.19 -26.75
N ASN A 272 32.92 -5.73 -27.99
CA ASN A 272 32.72 -6.55 -29.20
C ASN A 272 31.43 -7.40 -29.19
N GLY A 273 30.34 -6.89 -28.61
CA GLY A 273 29.07 -7.60 -28.45
C GLY A 273 29.02 -8.64 -27.32
N GLY A 274 30.11 -8.84 -26.59
CA GLY A 274 30.19 -9.71 -25.42
C GLY A 274 30.12 -8.95 -24.09
N LEU A 275 30.09 -9.71 -22.99
CA LEU A 275 30.04 -9.23 -21.62
C LEU A 275 31.07 -10.00 -20.78
N LEU A 276 31.91 -9.29 -20.06
CA LEU A 276 32.90 -9.87 -19.14
C LEU A 276 32.72 -9.28 -17.74
N GLU A 277 32.92 -10.09 -16.70
CA GLU A 277 32.96 -9.63 -15.31
C GLU A 277 34.40 -9.59 -14.81
N ILE A 278 34.81 -8.46 -14.23
CA ILE A 278 36.17 -8.30 -13.69
C ILE A 278 36.26 -9.07 -12.37
N THR A 279 37.21 -10.00 -12.28
CA THR A 279 37.40 -10.86 -11.09
C THR A 279 38.67 -10.53 -10.31
N ALA A 280 39.68 -9.95 -10.97
CA ALA A 280 40.93 -9.58 -10.34
C ALA A 280 41.57 -8.34 -10.98
N TYR A 281 42.09 -7.45 -10.14
CA TYR A 281 42.92 -6.33 -10.55
C TYR A 281 44.39 -6.72 -10.56
N THR A 282 45.10 -6.47 -11.67
CA THR A 282 46.53 -6.78 -11.80
C THR A 282 47.37 -5.51 -11.79
N SER A 283 46.99 -4.53 -12.60
CA SER A 283 47.68 -3.24 -12.71
C SER A 283 46.75 -2.19 -13.34
N PRO A 284 47.14 -0.90 -13.39
CA PRO A 284 46.33 0.14 -14.02
C PRO A 284 46.02 -0.11 -15.50
N THR A 285 46.76 -0.99 -16.18
CA THR A 285 46.56 -1.34 -17.59
C THR A 285 46.05 -2.76 -17.79
N ALA A 286 45.98 -3.61 -16.77
CA ALA A 286 45.52 -4.99 -16.92
C ALA A 286 44.63 -5.46 -15.76
N VAL A 287 43.53 -6.12 -16.11
CA VAL A 287 42.65 -6.86 -15.19
C VAL A 287 42.34 -8.23 -15.77
N SER A 288 41.96 -9.18 -14.92
CA SER A 288 41.45 -10.48 -15.35
C SER A 288 39.95 -10.57 -15.06
N GLY A 289 39.22 -11.20 -15.96
CA GLY A 289 37.77 -11.33 -15.88
C GLY A 289 37.26 -12.61 -16.52
N VAL A 290 36.02 -12.99 -16.19
CA VAL A 290 35.36 -14.17 -16.76
C VAL A 290 34.42 -13.73 -17.87
N ILE A 291 34.45 -14.43 -19.01
CA ILE A 291 33.48 -14.20 -20.09
C ILE A 291 32.09 -14.69 -19.63
N ARG A 292 31.13 -13.77 -19.52
CA ARG A 292 29.70 -14.06 -19.23
C ARG A 292 28.91 -14.28 -20.51
N SER A 293 29.15 -13.44 -21.52
CA SER A 293 28.65 -13.60 -22.89
C SER A 293 29.80 -13.44 -23.88
N ALA A 294 29.93 -14.38 -24.82
CA ALA A 294 31.08 -14.44 -25.73
C ALA A 294 31.16 -13.19 -26.62
N PRO A 295 32.28 -12.45 -26.61
CA PRO A 295 32.56 -11.44 -27.62
C PRO A 295 32.67 -12.08 -29.01
N THR A 296 32.41 -11.27 -30.04
CA THR A 296 32.55 -11.72 -31.44
C THR A 296 34.01 -11.80 -31.90
N SER A 297 34.92 -11.12 -31.21
CA SER A 297 36.34 -11.02 -31.54
C SER A 297 37.18 -10.57 -30.33
N ALA A 298 38.47 -10.91 -30.34
CA ALA A 298 39.48 -10.38 -29.40
C ALA A 298 40.24 -9.15 -29.95
N THR A 299 39.88 -8.66 -31.15
CA THR A 299 40.48 -7.45 -31.74
C THR A 299 40.34 -6.25 -30.80
N PRO A 300 41.38 -5.40 -30.68
CA PRO A 300 41.33 -4.21 -29.83
C PRO A 300 40.11 -3.34 -30.13
N SER A 301 39.30 -3.06 -29.12
CA SER A 301 38.18 -2.12 -29.23
C SER A 301 38.68 -0.73 -28.87
N PRO A 302 38.57 0.27 -29.77
CA PRO A 302 39.00 1.63 -29.48
C PRO A 302 38.14 2.29 -28.39
N ALA A 303 38.53 3.48 -27.93
CA ALA A 303 37.72 4.27 -27.01
C ALA A 303 36.28 4.42 -27.54
N ASN A 304 35.29 4.37 -26.65
CA ASN A 304 33.85 4.42 -26.96
C ASN A 304 33.27 3.22 -27.74
N ALA A 305 34.09 2.21 -28.09
CA ALA A 305 33.61 0.93 -28.64
C ALA A 305 33.47 -0.18 -27.57
N TRP A 306 33.71 0.18 -26.31
CA TRP A 306 33.53 -0.67 -25.13
C TRP A 306 33.14 0.22 -23.95
N SER A 307 32.48 -0.37 -22.95
CA SER A 307 32.06 0.33 -21.73
C SER A 307 32.44 -0.44 -20.48
N LEU A 308 32.76 0.31 -19.41
CA LEU A 308 32.89 -0.17 -18.04
C LEU A 308 31.61 0.15 -17.27
N GLU A 309 30.89 -0.88 -16.90
CA GLU A 309 29.54 -0.85 -16.37
C GLU A 309 29.58 -1.17 -14.87
N SER A 310 28.90 -0.36 -14.06
CA SER A 310 28.86 -0.57 -12.60
C SER A 310 27.42 -0.67 -12.11
N SER A 311 27.22 -1.29 -10.95
CA SER A 311 25.87 -1.50 -10.45
C SER A 311 25.15 -0.18 -10.18
N VAL A 312 23.90 -0.08 -10.66
CA VAL A 312 23.01 1.06 -10.41
C VAL A 312 22.31 0.98 -9.05
N TRP A 313 22.49 -0.12 -8.32
CA TRP A 313 21.97 -0.29 -6.96
C TRP A 313 23.09 -0.17 -5.95
N ASN A 314 23.16 1.00 -5.33
CA ASN A 314 24.17 1.36 -4.35
C ASN A 314 23.67 2.51 -3.47
N ASP A 315 24.45 2.89 -2.46
CA ASP A 315 24.03 3.91 -1.48
C ASP A 315 23.92 5.34 -2.04
N ILE A 316 24.46 5.60 -3.25
CA ILE A 316 24.40 6.89 -3.92
C ILE A 316 23.20 6.95 -4.88
N ASP A 317 23.05 5.94 -5.73
CA ASP A 317 21.98 5.86 -6.74
C ASP A 317 20.65 5.35 -6.18
N GLY A 318 20.70 4.81 -4.96
CA GLY A 318 19.59 4.21 -4.25
C GLY A 318 19.28 2.80 -4.72
N TYR A 319 18.27 2.21 -4.08
CA TYR A 319 17.76 0.88 -4.39
C TYR A 319 16.33 0.98 -4.97
N PRO A 320 15.79 -0.09 -5.57
CA PRO A 320 14.41 -0.08 -6.04
C PRO A 320 13.40 0.16 -4.90
N GLY A 321 12.46 1.06 -5.14
CA GLY A 321 11.39 1.40 -4.20
C GLY A 321 10.10 0.59 -4.41
N ALA A 322 9.93 -0.05 -5.56
CA ALA A 322 8.72 -0.79 -5.91
C ALA A 322 9.06 -2.12 -6.61
N GLY A 323 8.18 -3.12 -6.47
CA GLY A 323 8.39 -4.40 -7.14
C GLY A 323 7.22 -5.39 -7.08
N THR A 324 7.18 -6.30 -8.05
CA THR A 324 6.20 -7.39 -8.17
C THR A 324 6.84 -8.63 -8.82
N LEU A 325 6.14 -9.75 -8.78
CA LEU A 325 6.48 -10.96 -9.54
C LEU A 325 5.57 -11.01 -10.77
N TYR A 326 6.16 -11.13 -11.96
CA TYR A 326 5.43 -11.13 -13.23
C TYR A 326 6.13 -12.05 -14.23
N GLU A 327 5.40 -12.94 -14.91
CA GLU A 327 5.95 -13.86 -15.93
C GLU A 327 7.23 -14.62 -15.51
N GLN A 328 7.27 -15.14 -14.27
CA GLN A 328 8.45 -15.79 -13.67
C GLN A 328 9.69 -14.90 -13.54
N ARG A 329 9.51 -13.58 -13.47
CA ARG A 329 10.57 -12.60 -13.20
C ARG A 329 10.26 -11.79 -11.95
N LEU A 330 11.30 -11.33 -11.27
CA LEU A 330 11.20 -10.28 -10.26
C LEU A 330 11.33 -8.94 -11.00
N ALA A 331 10.22 -8.22 -11.10
CA ALA A 331 10.13 -6.92 -11.75
C ALA A 331 10.22 -5.81 -10.69
N LEU A 332 11.25 -5.00 -10.77
CA LEU A 332 11.56 -3.92 -9.83
C LEU A 332 11.57 -2.58 -10.56
N GLY A 333 11.25 -1.49 -9.85
CA GLY A 333 11.21 -0.17 -10.45
C GLY A 333 11.56 0.95 -9.49
N GLY A 334 12.13 2.01 -10.04
CA GLY A 334 12.33 3.30 -9.40
C GLY A 334 13.37 3.31 -8.27
N SER A 335 14.57 3.82 -8.53
CA SER A 335 15.52 4.23 -7.49
C SER A 335 15.68 5.76 -7.44
N VAL A 336 16.53 6.28 -6.56
CA VAL A 336 16.70 7.74 -6.38
C VAL A 336 17.20 8.41 -7.66
N ASN A 337 18.24 7.85 -8.28
CA ASN A 337 18.83 8.40 -9.51
C ASN A 337 18.30 7.72 -10.79
N TYR A 338 17.54 6.64 -10.66
CA TYR A 338 16.88 5.95 -11.79
C TYR A 338 15.37 5.81 -11.52
N PRO A 339 14.64 6.95 -11.38
CA PRO A 339 13.25 6.95 -10.91
C PRO A 339 12.25 6.34 -11.90
N GLN A 340 12.59 6.29 -13.19
CA GLN A 340 11.73 5.80 -14.28
C GLN A 340 12.19 4.46 -14.87
N THR A 341 13.22 3.87 -14.29
CA THR A 341 13.79 2.62 -14.79
C THR A 341 13.09 1.42 -14.17
N ILE A 342 12.78 0.45 -15.02
CA ILE A 342 12.28 -0.87 -14.69
C ILE A 342 13.43 -1.86 -14.90
N TRP A 343 13.61 -2.77 -13.96
CA TRP A 343 14.53 -3.89 -14.06
C TRP A 343 13.76 -5.17 -13.88
N GLU A 344 13.93 -6.14 -14.77
CA GLU A 344 13.39 -7.50 -14.55
C GLU A 344 14.54 -8.50 -14.50
N SER A 345 14.49 -9.38 -13.50
CA SER A 345 15.44 -10.49 -13.36
C SER A 345 15.34 -11.45 -14.55
N ARG A 346 16.33 -12.32 -14.74
CA ARG A 346 16.20 -13.48 -15.64
C ARG A 346 14.97 -14.33 -15.31
N THR A 347 14.42 -15.00 -16.31
CA THR A 347 13.25 -15.87 -16.14
C THR A 347 13.60 -17.04 -15.21
N GLY A 348 12.80 -17.24 -14.16
CA GLY A 348 13.00 -18.30 -13.16
C GLY A 348 14.11 -18.03 -12.14
N GLU A 349 14.94 -17.00 -12.34
CA GLU A 349 16.06 -16.65 -11.47
C GLU A 349 15.90 -15.24 -10.87
N TYR A 350 15.07 -15.10 -9.84
CA TYR A 350 14.70 -13.81 -9.23
C TYR A 350 15.88 -12.97 -8.70
N LEU A 351 17.04 -13.60 -8.45
CA LEU A 351 18.22 -12.95 -7.88
C LEU A 351 19.27 -12.58 -8.94
N ASN A 352 18.98 -12.77 -10.22
CA ASN A 352 19.94 -12.56 -11.31
C ASN A 352 19.45 -11.49 -12.29
N PHE A 353 20.11 -10.32 -12.27
CA PHE A 353 19.86 -9.20 -13.17
C PHE A 353 20.97 -9.01 -14.22
N GLU A 354 21.65 -10.10 -14.62
CA GLU A 354 22.63 -10.07 -15.70
C GLU A 354 21.96 -9.73 -17.04
N LEU A 355 22.27 -8.55 -17.56
CA LEU A 355 21.70 -8.03 -18.81
C LEU A 355 22.23 -8.83 -20.00
N GLY A 356 21.34 -9.10 -20.95
CA GLY A 356 21.66 -9.78 -22.19
C GLY A 356 20.62 -9.54 -23.28
N THR A 357 20.67 -10.35 -24.32
CA THR A 357 19.79 -10.19 -25.51
C THR A 357 18.94 -11.43 -25.78
N LYS A 358 19.12 -12.52 -25.02
CA LYS A 358 18.29 -13.72 -25.14
C LYS A 358 16.95 -13.48 -24.46
N ASP A 359 15.96 -14.28 -24.84
CA ASP A 359 14.59 -14.11 -24.36
C ASP A 359 14.43 -14.35 -22.85
N ASP A 360 15.33 -15.11 -22.22
CA ASP A 360 15.39 -15.41 -20.79
C ASP A 360 16.33 -14.50 -19.99
N ASP A 361 17.11 -13.64 -20.66
CA ASP A 361 18.05 -12.72 -20.00
C ASP A 361 17.32 -11.61 -19.24
N ALA A 362 18.01 -10.98 -18.28
CA ALA A 362 17.46 -9.84 -17.55
C ALA A 362 17.37 -8.61 -18.45
N LEU A 363 16.53 -7.65 -18.06
CA LEU A 363 16.35 -6.42 -18.82
C LEU A 363 16.34 -5.18 -17.92
N SER A 364 16.69 -4.06 -18.53
CA SER A 364 16.59 -2.71 -17.97
C SER A 364 15.90 -1.84 -19.01
N TYR A 365 14.84 -1.13 -18.62
CA TYR A 365 14.05 -0.30 -19.53
C TYR A 365 13.66 1.00 -18.84
N ASN A 366 13.90 2.13 -19.50
CA ASN A 366 13.53 3.44 -18.98
C ASN A 366 12.18 3.89 -19.57
N LEU A 367 11.23 4.20 -18.70
CA LEU A 367 9.94 4.75 -19.12
C LEU A 367 10.13 6.19 -19.63
N SER A 368 9.67 6.44 -20.86
CA SER A 368 9.67 7.80 -21.42
C SER A 368 8.41 8.57 -21.03
N SER A 369 8.59 9.78 -20.50
CA SER A 369 7.51 10.71 -20.13
C SER A 369 8.00 12.15 -20.24
N ASP A 370 7.11 13.10 -20.51
CA ASP A 370 7.41 14.55 -20.59
C ASP A 370 7.91 15.13 -19.25
N GLN A 371 7.70 14.41 -18.14
CA GLN A 371 8.16 14.78 -16.81
C GLN A 371 8.84 13.59 -16.14
N ILE A 372 9.82 13.87 -15.28
CA ILE A 372 10.44 12.85 -14.43
C ILE A 372 9.43 12.47 -13.36
N ASN A 373 8.79 11.32 -13.56
CA ASN A 373 7.78 10.77 -12.66
C ASN A 373 8.31 9.47 -12.05
N PRO A 374 8.67 9.46 -10.75
CA PRO A 374 9.16 8.24 -10.13
C PRO A 374 8.09 7.15 -10.12
N ILE A 375 8.51 5.92 -10.39
CA ILE A 375 7.71 4.71 -10.17
C ILE A 375 7.53 4.56 -8.66
N LEU A 376 6.27 4.49 -8.22
CA LEU A 376 5.90 4.35 -6.81
C LEU A 376 5.44 2.94 -6.47
N HIS A 377 4.80 2.25 -7.42
CA HIS A 377 4.31 0.89 -7.26
C HIS A 377 4.44 0.10 -8.56
N MET A 378 4.65 -1.21 -8.43
CA MET A 378 4.57 -2.16 -9.55
C MET A 378 3.37 -3.07 -9.31
N GLY A 379 2.35 -2.95 -10.15
CA GLY A 379 1.15 -3.79 -10.12
C GLY A 379 1.12 -4.78 -11.28
N GLN A 380 0.13 -5.67 -11.27
CA GLN A 380 -0.12 -6.58 -12.37
C GLN A 380 -1.62 -6.81 -12.58
N ILE A 381 -2.01 -6.85 -13.85
CA ILE A 381 -3.32 -7.31 -14.35
C ILE A 381 -3.04 -8.31 -15.48
N ASN A 382 -3.63 -8.16 -16.67
CA ASN A 382 -3.21 -8.87 -17.88
C ASN A 382 -1.94 -8.28 -18.53
N ALA A 383 -1.30 -7.30 -17.88
CA ALA A 383 -0.03 -6.70 -18.23
C ALA A 383 0.70 -6.28 -16.95
N LEU A 384 2.00 -5.99 -17.05
CA LEU A 384 2.76 -5.35 -15.98
C LEU A 384 2.37 -3.87 -15.91
N VAL A 385 2.13 -3.36 -14.70
CA VAL A 385 1.62 -1.98 -14.50
C VAL A 385 2.56 -1.18 -13.59
N PRO A 386 3.53 -0.44 -14.14
CA PRO A 386 4.26 0.58 -13.40
C PRO A 386 3.36 1.78 -13.11
N LEU A 387 3.06 2.01 -11.84
CA LEU A 387 2.34 3.20 -11.39
C LEU A 387 3.35 4.27 -10.98
N THR A 388 3.28 5.42 -11.64
CA THR A 388 4.16 6.56 -11.35
C THR A 388 3.39 7.69 -10.66
N TYR A 389 4.10 8.68 -10.12
CA TYR A 389 3.49 9.88 -9.57
C TYR A 389 2.66 10.68 -10.59
N GLY A 390 3.02 10.63 -11.87
CA GLY A 390 2.41 11.46 -12.93
C GLY A 390 1.47 10.72 -13.89
N GLY A 391 1.50 9.39 -13.91
CA GLY A 391 0.66 8.59 -14.80
C GLY A 391 0.83 7.08 -14.60
N GLU A 392 -0.08 6.33 -15.21
CA GLU A 392 -0.09 4.88 -15.19
C GLU A 392 0.52 4.35 -16.49
N PHE A 393 1.42 3.37 -16.40
CA PHE A 393 1.98 2.70 -17.58
C PHE A 393 1.52 1.25 -17.63
N THR A 394 1.43 0.71 -18.84
CA THR A 394 1.30 -0.73 -19.09
C THR A 394 2.50 -1.19 -19.89
N VAL A 395 3.18 -2.21 -19.41
CA VAL A 395 4.33 -2.83 -20.05
C VAL A 395 3.94 -4.23 -20.49
N SER A 396 4.18 -4.50 -21.77
CA SER A 396 3.91 -5.79 -22.39
C SER A 396 5.04 -6.15 -23.35
N GLY A 397 5.15 -7.42 -23.73
CA GLY A 397 6.00 -7.84 -24.82
C GLY A 397 5.41 -7.51 -26.18
N GLY A 398 5.90 -8.20 -27.21
CA GLY A 398 5.26 -8.22 -28.54
C GLY A 398 3.83 -8.76 -28.49
N VAL A 399 3.13 -8.73 -29.64
CA VAL A 399 1.78 -9.31 -29.75
C VAL A 399 1.86 -10.79 -29.40
N GLU A 400 1.12 -11.21 -28.37
CA GLU A 400 1.08 -12.59 -27.86
C GLU A 400 2.46 -13.15 -27.46
N LYS A 401 3.36 -12.28 -27.01
CA LYS A 401 4.69 -12.69 -26.51
C LYS A 401 4.95 -12.13 -25.13
N SER A 402 5.62 -12.94 -24.31
CA SER A 402 6.19 -12.52 -23.04
C SER A 402 7.19 -11.38 -23.21
N ILE A 403 7.44 -10.66 -22.13
CA ILE A 403 8.42 -9.58 -22.10
C ILE A 403 9.82 -10.18 -22.25
N THR A 404 10.57 -9.69 -23.23
CA THR A 404 11.99 -10.02 -23.46
C THR A 404 12.80 -8.74 -23.61
N PRO A 405 14.14 -8.79 -23.43
CA PRO A 405 14.99 -7.61 -23.57
C PRO A 405 14.87 -6.90 -24.94
N THR A 406 14.43 -7.61 -25.98
CA THR A 406 14.38 -7.11 -27.36
C THR A 406 12.98 -6.74 -27.84
N ASN A 407 11.92 -6.99 -27.06
CA ASN A 407 10.53 -6.83 -27.51
C ASN A 407 9.64 -5.96 -26.60
N ILE A 408 10.20 -5.38 -25.53
CA ILE A 408 9.46 -4.62 -24.52
C ILE A 408 8.76 -3.38 -25.11
N ARG A 409 7.50 -3.19 -24.71
CA ARG A 409 6.66 -2.06 -25.12
C ARG A 409 5.99 -1.45 -23.90
N ALA A 410 6.20 -0.16 -23.68
CA ALA A 410 5.48 0.61 -22.67
C ALA A 410 4.45 1.53 -23.33
N LYS A 411 3.23 1.55 -22.80
CA LYS A 411 2.16 2.49 -23.18
C LYS A 411 1.69 3.24 -21.94
N ASN A 412 1.21 4.46 -22.13
CA ASN A 412 0.64 5.30 -21.08
C ASN A 412 -0.87 5.50 -21.34
N PRO A 413 -1.75 4.68 -20.74
CA PRO A 413 -3.20 4.82 -20.91
C PRO A 413 -3.81 6.05 -20.21
N SER A 414 -3.20 6.57 -19.13
CA SER A 414 -3.73 7.73 -18.42
C SER A 414 -2.68 8.50 -17.61
N VAL A 415 -2.96 9.78 -17.37
CA VAL A 415 -2.06 10.74 -16.69
C VAL A 415 -2.53 11.11 -15.28
N TYR A 416 -3.25 10.20 -14.59
CA TYR A 416 -3.80 10.54 -13.28
C TYR A 416 -2.75 10.50 -12.18
N GLY A 417 -1.88 9.48 -12.25
CA GLY A 417 -0.80 9.23 -11.32
C GLY A 417 -1.30 8.69 -9.99
N CYS A 418 -0.41 8.03 -9.24
CA CYS A 418 -0.73 7.42 -7.96
C CYS A 418 -0.03 8.13 -6.79
N ASN A 419 -0.53 7.87 -5.58
CA ASN A 419 0.18 8.19 -4.34
C ASN A 419 1.05 6.99 -3.89
N ARG A 420 1.43 6.96 -2.61
CA ARG A 420 2.26 5.90 -2.01
C ARG A 420 1.46 4.77 -1.33
N VAL A 421 0.13 4.82 -1.41
CA VAL A 421 -0.71 3.76 -0.86
C VAL A 421 -0.64 2.59 -1.82
N ARG A 422 -0.17 1.44 -1.31
CA ARG A 422 0.03 0.23 -2.10
C ARG A 422 -1.27 -0.15 -2.82
N PRO A 423 -1.25 -0.34 -4.15
CA PRO A 423 -2.42 -0.75 -4.91
C PRO A 423 -2.88 -2.15 -4.52
N VAL A 424 -4.18 -2.40 -4.65
CA VAL A 424 -4.80 -3.70 -4.34
C VAL A 424 -5.54 -4.19 -5.57
N ARG A 425 -5.38 -5.46 -5.89
CA ARG A 425 -6.13 -6.09 -6.98
C ARG A 425 -7.43 -6.68 -6.45
N ILE A 426 -8.55 -6.35 -7.09
CA ILE A 426 -9.86 -6.92 -6.80
C ILE A 426 -10.41 -7.45 -8.12
N GLY A 427 -10.61 -8.77 -8.19
CA GLY A 427 -10.91 -9.45 -9.46
C GLY A 427 -9.86 -9.15 -10.54
N ASN A 428 -10.32 -8.57 -11.65
CA ASN A 428 -9.48 -8.23 -12.81
C ASN A 428 -9.08 -6.75 -12.87
N GLU A 429 -9.33 -5.98 -11.81
CA GLU A 429 -9.01 -4.56 -11.77
C GLU A 429 -7.94 -4.26 -10.70
N LEU A 430 -7.10 -3.26 -10.98
CA LEU A 430 -6.11 -2.75 -10.03
C LEU A 430 -6.62 -1.45 -9.40
N TYR A 431 -6.93 -1.50 -8.11
CA TYR A 431 -7.36 -0.35 -7.32
C TYR A 431 -6.15 0.40 -6.80
N PHE A 432 -6.11 1.71 -7.02
CA PHE A 432 -5.04 2.58 -6.55
C PHE A 432 -5.58 3.97 -6.19
N VAL A 433 -4.90 4.65 -5.27
CA VAL A 433 -5.28 6.01 -4.87
C VAL A 433 -4.52 7.01 -5.73
N GLN A 434 -5.25 7.98 -6.31
CA GLN A 434 -4.67 9.00 -7.17
C GLN A 434 -3.70 9.90 -6.38
N ARG A 435 -2.69 10.50 -7.06
CA ARG A 435 -1.63 11.36 -6.48
C ARG A 435 -2.04 12.38 -5.40
N ALA A 436 -3.28 12.89 -5.46
CA ALA A 436 -3.81 13.86 -4.50
C ALA A 436 -4.38 13.24 -3.21
N ASN A 437 -4.23 11.92 -3.00
CA ASN A 437 -4.76 11.13 -1.89
C ASN A 437 -6.29 11.04 -1.78
N ARG A 438 -7.04 11.64 -2.73
CA ARG A 438 -8.50 11.86 -2.59
C ARG A 438 -9.39 10.93 -3.40
N LYS A 439 -8.88 10.33 -4.46
CA LYS A 439 -9.71 9.57 -5.40
C LYS A 439 -9.21 8.14 -5.48
N LEU A 440 -10.13 7.20 -5.35
CA LEU A 440 -9.86 5.79 -5.61
C LEU A 440 -10.15 5.51 -7.08
N ARG A 441 -9.18 4.95 -7.79
CA ARG A 441 -9.32 4.55 -9.19
C ARG A 441 -9.17 3.05 -9.33
N ALA A 442 -9.92 2.47 -10.26
CA ALA A 442 -9.85 1.06 -10.58
C ALA A 442 -9.41 0.90 -12.04
N MET A 443 -8.15 0.54 -12.27
CA MET A 443 -7.62 0.31 -13.62
C MET A 443 -8.03 -1.07 -14.12
N ALA A 444 -8.68 -1.11 -15.28
CA ALA A 444 -9.10 -2.34 -15.94
C ALA A 444 -8.94 -2.23 -17.46
N TYR A 445 -8.80 -3.37 -18.11
CA TYR A 445 -8.85 -3.44 -19.57
C TYR A 445 -10.29 -3.29 -20.06
N LYS A 446 -10.51 -2.40 -21.03
CA LYS A 446 -11.81 -2.12 -21.64
C LYS A 446 -11.86 -2.70 -23.05
N TYR A 447 -12.64 -3.77 -23.21
CA TYR A 447 -12.80 -4.50 -24.47
C TYR A 447 -13.31 -3.61 -25.62
N ASP A 448 -14.29 -2.74 -25.36
CA ASP A 448 -14.92 -1.90 -26.40
C ASP A 448 -13.93 -0.93 -27.08
N SER A 449 -12.90 -0.53 -26.35
CA SER A 449 -11.93 0.48 -26.78
C SER A 449 -10.51 -0.06 -26.93
N ASP A 450 -10.31 -1.36 -26.72
CA ASP A 450 -9.00 -2.05 -26.72
C ASP A 450 -7.89 -1.25 -25.98
N THR A 451 -8.23 -0.76 -24.79
CA THR A 451 -7.32 0.05 -23.98
C THR A 451 -7.62 -0.09 -22.50
N PHE A 452 -6.69 0.35 -21.66
CA PHE A 452 -6.89 0.41 -20.22
C PHE A 452 -7.57 1.71 -19.82
N GLY A 453 -8.51 1.63 -18.89
CA GLY A 453 -9.14 2.80 -18.30
C GLY A 453 -9.18 2.71 -16.78
N SER A 454 -9.09 3.87 -16.13
CA SER A 454 -9.01 3.99 -14.67
C SER A 454 -10.16 4.86 -14.12
N PRO A 455 -11.43 4.41 -14.20
CA PRO A 455 -12.58 5.11 -13.64
C PRO A 455 -12.42 5.43 -12.15
N ASP A 456 -13.07 6.52 -11.72
CA ASP A 456 -13.07 6.99 -10.34
C ASP A 456 -14.22 6.33 -9.56
N MET A 457 -13.87 5.54 -8.55
CA MET A 457 -14.81 4.79 -7.69
C MET A 457 -15.37 5.63 -6.55
N SER A 458 -14.79 6.81 -6.32
CA SER A 458 -15.18 7.72 -5.25
C SER A 458 -16.13 8.83 -5.71
N VAL A 459 -16.57 8.85 -6.97
CA VAL A 459 -17.38 9.94 -7.55
C VAL A 459 -18.64 10.23 -6.72
N LEU A 460 -19.36 9.19 -6.30
CA LEU A 460 -20.60 9.33 -5.55
C LEU A 460 -20.39 9.65 -4.06
N SER A 461 -19.18 9.45 -3.56
CA SER A 461 -18.85 9.46 -2.13
C SER A 461 -17.50 10.16 -1.88
N GLU A 462 -17.22 11.25 -2.59
CA GLU A 462 -15.89 11.89 -2.59
C GLU A 462 -15.43 12.36 -1.20
N HIS A 463 -16.38 12.60 -0.30
CA HIS A 463 -16.14 13.01 1.08
C HIS A 463 -15.72 11.83 1.98
N ALA A 464 -15.96 10.59 1.57
CA ALA A 464 -15.53 9.39 2.28
C ALA A 464 -14.00 9.32 2.39
N THR A 465 -13.27 9.88 1.42
CA THR A 465 -11.80 9.92 1.37
C THR A 465 -11.22 11.30 1.68
N LYS A 466 -12.01 12.21 2.31
CA LYS A 466 -11.70 13.66 2.39
C LYS A 466 -10.33 14.03 2.96
N SER A 467 -9.90 13.38 4.04
CA SER A 467 -8.60 13.63 4.70
C SER A 467 -7.42 12.97 3.98
N GLY A 468 -7.69 12.15 2.96
CA GLY A 468 -6.69 11.40 2.23
C GLY A 468 -6.47 9.99 2.79
N ILE A 469 -6.20 9.03 1.91
CA ILE A 469 -5.92 7.63 2.29
C ILE A 469 -4.43 7.43 2.56
N VAL A 470 -4.11 6.69 3.62
CA VAL A 470 -2.73 6.39 4.06
C VAL A 470 -2.37 4.90 4.00
N ASP A 471 -3.36 3.99 4.06
CA ASP A 471 -3.15 2.54 3.93
C ASP A 471 -4.44 1.89 3.41
N MET A 472 -4.35 0.73 2.75
CA MET A 472 -5.53 -0.02 2.33
C MET A 472 -5.31 -1.52 2.25
N ALA A 473 -6.37 -2.28 2.53
CA ALA A 473 -6.39 -3.74 2.49
C ALA A 473 -7.74 -4.23 2.01
N TYR A 474 -7.76 -5.37 1.34
CA TYR A 474 -8.97 -5.98 0.80
C TYR A 474 -9.31 -7.25 1.54
N GLN A 475 -10.56 -7.38 1.94
CA GLN A 475 -11.17 -8.59 2.46
C GLN A 475 -12.05 -9.15 1.35
N GLN A 476 -11.79 -10.37 0.91
CA GLN A 476 -12.60 -11.04 -0.11
C GLN A 476 -13.81 -11.74 0.53
N GLU A 477 -13.60 -12.43 1.64
CA GLU A 477 -14.62 -13.19 2.37
C GLU A 477 -14.67 -12.76 3.85
N PRO A 478 -15.84 -12.74 4.52
CA PRO A 478 -17.15 -13.18 4.05
C PRO A 478 -17.91 -12.16 3.18
N GLU A 479 -17.46 -10.91 3.19
CA GLU A 479 -18.01 -9.84 2.36
C GLU A 479 -16.85 -9.15 1.64
N SER A 480 -17.04 -8.87 0.34
CA SER A 480 -16.07 -8.19 -0.52
C SER A 480 -15.96 -6.71 -0.15
N ILE A 481 -15.00 -6.37 0.72
CA ILE A 481 -14.86 -5.03 1.30
C ILE A 481 -13.41 -4.55 1.17
N LEU A 482 -13.23 -3.39 0.54
CA LEU A 482 -11.97 -2.65 0.56
C LEU A 482 -11.94 -1.70 1.76
N PHE A 483 -10.98 -1.90 2.67
CA PHE A 483 -10.71 -1.05 3.82
C PHE A 483 -9.63 -0.03 3.48
N MET A 484 -9.89 1.24 3.73
CA MET A 484 -8.96 2.34 3.47
C MET A 484 -8.81 3.22 4.71
N VAL A 485 -7.63 3.20 5.34
CA VAL A 485 -7.32 4.05 6.48
C VAL A 485 -7.12 5.48 5.99
N ARG A 486 -7.80 6.43 6.62
CA ARG A 486 -7.65 7.85 6.33
C ARG A 486 -6.64 8.52 7.26
N ALA A 487 -6.06 9.63 6.82
CA ALA A 487 -5.09 10.40 7.60
C ALA A 487 -5.65 10.97 8.93
N ASP A 488 -6.97 11.07 9.08
CA ASP A 488 -7.65 11.50 10.32
C ASP A 488 -8.02 10.35 11.26
N GLY A 489 -7.63 9.10 10.94
CA GLY A 489 -7.84 7.94 11.80
C GLY A 489 -9.17 7.23 11.62
N VAL A 490 -9.99 7.63 10.64
CA VAL A 490 -11.22 6.94 10.24
C VAL A 490 -10.88 5.91 9.16
N ILE A 491 -11.53 4.75 9.15
CA ILE A 491 -11.48 3.86 7.99
C ILE A 491 -12.66 4.16 7.07
N ALA A 492 -12.40 4.43 5.79
CA ALA A 492 -13.43 4.36 4.75
C ALA A 492 -13.50 2.92 4.24
N THR A 493 -14.69 2.32 4.22
CA THR A 493 -14.90 1.00 3.62
C THR A 493 -15.71 1.14 2.35
N MET A 494 -15.39 0.33 1.36
CA MET A 494 -16.16 0.21 0.12
C MET A 494 -16.49 -1.26 -0.10
N THR A 495 -17.75 -1.62 0.08
CA THR A 495 -18.28 -2.91 -0.37
C THR A 495 -18.38 -2.88 -1.88
N VAL A 496 -17.75 -3.82 -2.56
CA VAL A 496 -17.61 -3.77 -4.02
C VAL A 496 -17.88 -5.12 -4.68
N ASP A 497 -18.81 -5.11 -5.63
CA ASP A 497 -19.03 -6.15 -6.63
C ASP A 497 -19.50 -5.44 -7.90
N ARG A 498 -18.62 -5.40 -8.90
CA ARG A 498 -18.87 -4.65 -10.13
C ARG A 498 -19.83 -5.36 -11.08
N ASP A 499 -19.94 -6.68 -10.98
CA ASP A 499 -20.85 -7.45 -11.83
C ASP A 499 -22.30 -7.25 -11.37
N GLN A 500 -22.49 -6.99 -10.07
CA GLN A 500 -23.79 -6.64 -9.47
C GLN A 500 -24.04 -5.13 -9.33
N ASP A 501 -23.17 -4.28 -9.91
CA ASP A 501 -23.23 -2.81 -9.81
C ASP A 501 -23.19 -2.26 -8.35
N VAL A 502 -22.61 -3.01 -7.40
CA VAL A 502 -22.51 -2.63 -5.99
C VAL A 502 -21.22 -1.85 -5.73
N ILE A 503 -21.38 -0.60 -5.27
CA ILE A 503 -20.27 0.25 -4.79
C ILE A 503 -20.80 0.99 -3.55
N GLY A 504 -20.71 0.34 -2.39
CA GLY A 504 -21.29 0.80 -1.13
C GLY A 504 -20.24 1.40 -0.20
N TRP A 505 -20.12 2.72 -0.18
CA TRP A 505 -19.22 3.42 0.75
C TRP A 505 -19.80 3.54 2.16
N ALA A 506 -18.95 3.43 3.17
CA ALA A 506 -19.28 3.70 4.58
C ALA A 506 -18.04 4.17 5.36
N ARG A 507 -18.25 4.70 6.56
CA ARG A 507 -17.20 5.20 7.46
C ARG A 507 -17.18 4.42 8.76
N GLN A 508 -15.99 3.97 9.17
CA GLN A 508 -15.77 3.23 10.40
C GLN A 508 -14.93 4.09 11.35
N ILE A 509 -15.53 4.37 12.51
CA ILE A 509 -15.03 5.31 13.51
C ILE A 509 -14.87 4.54 14.82
N THR A 510 -13.72 4.73 15.48
CA THR A 510 -13.40 4.17 16.79
C THR A 510 -12.93 5.28 17.72
N ASP A 511 -12.86 4.97 19.01
CA ASP A 511 -12.25 5.83 20.03
C ASP A 511 -10.72 5.75 19.96
N GLY A 512 -10.14 6.60 19.11
CA GLY A 512 -8.73 6.58 18.74
C GLY A 512 -8.56 6.88 17.26
N ALA A 513 -7.45 6.41 16.69
CA ALA A 513 -7.16 6.55 15.26
C ALA A 513 -6.62 5.24 14.70
N PHE A 514 -7.24 4.75 13.62
CA PHE A 514 -6.65 3.69 12.80
C PHE A 514 -5.42 4.24 12.05
N GLU A 515 -4.30 3.51 12.06
CA GLU A 515 -3.04 3.95 11.44
C GLU A 515 -2.53 3.01 10.34
N SER A 516 -2.85 1.72 10.39
CA SER A 516 -2.50 0.73 9.37
C SER A 516 -3.57 -0.35 9.31
N VAL A 517 -3.77 -0.96 8.13
CA VAL A 517 -4.71 -2.05 7.91
C VAL A 517 -4.09 -3.12 7.01
N ALA A 518 -4.31 -4.39 7.34
CA ALA A 518 -3.85 -5.53 6.54
C ALA A 518 -4.86 -6.68 6.66
N SER A 519 -4.93 -7.53 5.65
CA SER A 519 -5.78 -8.74 5.65
C SER A 519 -4.95 -10.00 5.43
N ILE A 520 -5.34 -11.08 6.12
CA ILE A 520 -4.80 -12.42 5.91
C ILE A 520 -5.95 -13.41 5.69
N PRO A 521 -5.82 -14.38 4.77
CA PRO A 521 -6.82 -15.43 4.62
C PRO A 521 -6.66 -16.46 5.74
N THR A 522 -7.78 -16.98 6.23
CA THR A 522 -7.85 -18.11 7.16
C THR A 522 -8.87 -19.13 6.68
N ALA A 523 -8.98 -20.28 7.35
CA ALA A 523 -9.91 -21.35 6.97
C ALA A 523 -11.38 -20.90 6.93
N ASP A 524 -11.77 -19.96 7.80
CA ASP A 524 -13.15 -19.49 7.96
C ASP A 524 -13.45 -18.18 7.21
N GLY A 525 -12.49 -17.69 6.39
CA GLY A 525 -12.57 -16.41 5.68
C GLY A 525 -11.37 -15.50 5.94
N ASP A 526 -11.40 -14.29 5.38
CA ASP A 526 -10.32 -13.32 5.56
C ASP A 526 -10.47 -12.58 6.90
N GLN A 527 -9.34 -12.33 7.55
CA GLN A 527 -9.28 -11.57 8.79
C GLN A 527 -8.63 -10.22 8.53
N VAL A 528 -9.30 -9.15 8.97
CA VAL A 528 -8.79 -7.78 8.86
C VAL A 528 -8.18 -7.33 10.18
N TRP A 529 -6.93 -6.89 10.10
CA TRP A 529 -6.11 -6.43 11.21
C TRP A 529 -5.83 -4.95 11.08
N CYS A 530 -5.69 -4.27 12.21
CA CYS A 530 -5.38 -2.86 12.27
C CYS A 530 -4.36 -2.54 13.35
N VAL A 531 -3.57 -1.50 13.11
CA VAL A 531 -2.90 -0.75 14.20
C VAL A 531 -3.81 0.39 14.59
N VAL A 532 -4.16 0.47 15.86
CA VAL A 532 -5.00 1.52 16.41
C VAL A 532 -4.22 2.29 17.48
N ARG A 533 -4.09 3.61 17.29
CA ARG A 533 -3.56 4.51 18.32
C ARG A 533 -4.68 4.93 19.25
N ARG A 534 -4.45 4.77 20.55
CA ARG A 534 -5.40 5.09 21.63
C ARG A 534 -4.74 5.95 22.70
N THR A 535 -5.57 6.61 23.50
CA THR A 535 -5.12 7.36 24.68
C THR A 535 -5.56 6.62 25.95
N VAL A 536 -4.62 5.98 26.64
CA VAL A 536 -4.87 5.22 27.87
C VAL A 536 -4.03 5.82 28.99
N ASN A 537 -4.63 6.15 30.13
CA ASN A 537 -3.97 6.85 31.24
C ASN A 537 -3.19 8.12 30.82
N GLY A 538 -3.74 8.87 29.85
CA GLY A 538 -3.12 10.10 29.33
C GLY A 538 -1.94 9.88 28.38
N GLN A 539 -1.54 8.63 28.09
CA GLN A 539 -0.46 8.29 27.16
C GLN A 539 -1.01 7.79 25.83
N ASN A 540 -0.37 8.18 24.72
CA ASN A 540 -0.62 7.58 23.42
C ASN A 540 0.02 6.19 23.37
N VAL A 541 -0.80 5.18 23.14
CA VAL A 541 -0.39 3.77 22.99
C VAL A 541 -0.91 3.23 21.68
N ARG A 542 -0.27 2.19 21.16
CA ARG A 542 -0.66 1.52 19.92
C ARG A 542 -0.91 0.05 20.17
N TYR A 543 -2.02 -0.40 19.61
CA TYR A 543 -2.52 -1.75 19.75
C TYR A 543 -2.71 -2.37 18.38
N ILE A 544 -2.31 -3.64 18.26
CA ILE A 544 -2.69 -4.49 17.15
C ILE A 544 -4.03 -5.09 17.50
N GLU A 545 -5.00 -4.87 16.64
CA GLU A 545 -6.37 -5.32 16.82
C GLU A 545 -6.87 -6.01 15.55
N ARG A 546 -7.88 -6.87 15.68
CA ARG A 546 -8.51 -7.51 14.52
C ARG A 546 -10.02 -7.38 14.58
N PHE A 547 -10.64 -7.07 13.44
CA PHE A 547 -12.07 -7.21 13.28
C PHE A 547 -12.44 -8.69 13.42
N ASN A 548 -13.44 -8.98 14.23
CA ASN A 548 -13.84 -10.36 14.46
C ASN A 548 -15.37 -10.50 14.47
N GLN A 549 -15.87 -11.52 13.79
CA GLN A 549 -17.30 -11.71 13.57
C GLN A 549 -18.05 -11.82 14.90
N GLY A 550 -19.18 -11.11 15.01
CA GLY A 550 -20.06 -11.18 16.18
C GLY A 550 -19.60 -10.33 17.38
N ILE A 551 -18.39 -9.77 17.33
CA ILE A 551 -17.88 -8.82 18.31
C ILE A 551 -18.56 -7.46 18.06
N ARG A 552 -19.06 -6.80 19.12
CA ARG A 552 -19.78 -5.51 19.05
C ARG A 552 -19.18 -4.37 19.88
N VAL A 553 -17.97 -4.56 20.40
CA VAL A 553 -17.14 -3.54 21.05
C VAL A 553 -15.78 -3.43 20.35
N ASP A 554 -15.08 -2.32 20.51
CA ASP A 554 -13.72 -2.13 20.00
C ASP A 554 -12.65 -2.33 21.07
N CYS A 555 -11.42 -2.68 20.67
CA CYS A 555 -10.30 -2.98 21.57
C CYS A 555 -10.66 -4.00 22.66
N GLY A 556 -11.64 -4.86 22.38
CA GLY A 556 -12.28 -5.65 23.40
C GLY A 556 -11.57 -6.96 23.70
N ILE A 557 -12.12 -7.65 24.69
CA ILE A 557 -11.92 -9.07 24.92
C ILE A 557 -13.24 -9.81 24.71
N PHE A 558 -13.13 -11.06 24.30
CA PHE A 558 -14.20 -12.05 24.40
C PHE A 558 -13.69 -13.18 25.28
N ALA A 559 -14.41 -13.49 26.35
CA ALA A 559 -13.96 -14.45 27.35
C ALA A 559 -15.09 -15.39 27.77
N VAL A 560 -14.72 -16.64 28.03
CA VAL A 560 -15.63 -17.73 28.40
C VAL A 560 -15.18 -18.36 29.70
N ASN A 561 -16.12 -18.61 30.60
CA ASN A 561 -15.95 -19.36 31.84
C ASN A 561 -17.19 -20.26 32.05
N GLU A 562 -17.02 -21.58 31.90
CA GLU A 562 -18.14 -22.53 31.91
C GLU A 562 -18.91 -22.59 33.25
N VAL A 563 -18.19 -22.36 34.35
CA VAL A 563 -18.75 -22.32 35.72
C VAL A 563 -19.49 -20.99 35.95
N GLY A 564 -19.01 -19.93 35.31
CA GLY A 564 -19.48 -18.57 35.44
C GLY A 564 -18.71 -17.81 36.53
N GLN A 565 -18.47 -16.52 36.29
CA GLN A 565 -17.78 -15.64 37.23
C GLN A 565 -18.33 -14.22 37.18
N SER A 566 -18.18 -13.48 38.28
CA SER A 566 -18.58 -12.07 38.37
C SER A 566 -17.41 -11.12 38.11
N VAL A 567 -16.17 -11.53 38.44
CA VAL A 567 -14.96 -10.73 38.21
C VAL A 567 -14.33 -11.16 36.88
N TRP A 568 -14.10 -10.20 35.99
CA TRP A 568 -13.49 -10.44 34.68
C TRP A 568 -12.25 -9.57 34.51
N GLY A 569 -11.08 -10.21 34.40
CA GLY A 569 -9.79 -9.57 34.16
C GLY A 569 -9.40 -9.51 32.69
N GLY A 570 -8.11 -9.31 32.40
CA GLY A 570 -7.59 -9.23 31.03
C GLY A 570 -7.85 -7.90 30.33
N LEU A 571 -8.18 -6.86 31.11
CA LEU A 571 -8.53 -5.52 30.61
C LEU A 571 -7.45 -4.48 30.90
N GLY A 572 -6.22 -4.90 31.23
CA GLY A 572 -5.13 -3.99 31.58
C GLY A 572 -4.80 -2.97 30.47
N HIS A 573 -5.05 -3.30 29.20
CA HIS A 573 -4.90 -2.39 28.06
C HIS A 573 -5.96 -1.28 28.00
N LEU A 574 -7.04 -1.41 28.77
CA LEU A 574 -8.14 -0.45 28.88
C LEU A 574 -8.24 0.18 30.27
N GLU A 575 -7.17 0.12 31.09
CA GLU A 575 -7.16 0.71 32.44
C GLU A 575 -7.63 2.18 32.43
N GLY A 576 -8.57 2.50 33.32
CA GLY A 576 -9.15 3.85 33.43
C GLY A 576 -10.12 4.24 32.30
N ARG A 577 -10.39 3.35 31.33
CA ARG A 577 -11.38 3.58 30.28
C ARG A 577 -12.75 3.08 30.72
N THR A 578 -13.80 3.77 30.28
CA THR A 578 -15.18 3.28 30.37
C THR A 578 -15.44 2.25 29.27
N VAL A 579 -15.97 1.10 29.65
CA VAL A 579 -16.23 -0.03 28.75
C VAL A 579 -17.71 -0.38 28.68
N ASP A 580 -18.14 -0.77 27.49
CA ASP A 580 -19.38 -1.48 27.24
C ASP A 580 -19.21 -2.96 27.55
N ILE A 581 -20.27 -3.55 28.10
CA ILE A 581 -20.24 -4.93 28.57
C ILE A 581 -21.50 -5.65 28.10
N VAL A 582 -21.30 -6.79 27.45
CA VAL A 582 -22.35 -7.77 27.17
C VAL A 582 -22.00 -9.03 27.93
N ALA A 583 -22.91 -9.49 28.80
CA ALA A 583 -22.76 -10.70 29.60
C ALA A 583 -23.90 -11.67 29.27
N ASP A 584 -23.59 -12.87 28.78
CA ASP A 584 -24.57 -13.88 28.33
C ASP A 584 -25.65 -13.31 27.38
N GLY A 585 -25.25 -12.44 26.46
CA GLY A 585 -26.16 -11.78 25.50
C GLY A 585 -26.96 -10.59 26.06
N ILE A 586 -26.74 -10.21 27.32
CA ILE A 586 -27.43 -9.09 27.98
C ILE A 586 -26.46 -7.92 28.17
N VAL A 587 -26.89 -6.73 27.76
CA VAL A 587 -26.13 -5.49 28.01
C VAL A 587 -26.13 -5.17 29.50
N MET A 588 -24.95 -4.96 30.06
CA MET A 588 -24.76 -4.56 31.45
C MET A 588 -24.49 -3.05 31.54
N GLN A 589 -24.58 -2.51 32.75
CA GLN A 589 -24.18 -1.12 32.99
C GLN A 589 -22.68 -0.95 32.66
N GLN A 590 -22.35 0.14 31.96
CA GLN A 590 -20.97 0.52 31.70
C GLN A 590 -20.17 0.64 33.00
N GLN A 591 -18.93 0.18 32.99
CA GLN A 591 -18.00 0.28 34.11
C GLN A 591 -16.69 0.90 33.67
N VAL A 592 -15.96 1.49 34.62
CA VAL A 592 -14.57 1.91 34.39
C VAL A 592 -13.67 0.75 34.79
N VAL A 593 -12.73 0.39 33.92
CA VAL A 593 -11.74 -0.65 34.23
C VAL A 593 -10.82 -0.16 35.34
N ALA A 594 -10.70 -0.96 36.40
CA ALA A 594 -9.83 -0.69 37.53
C ALA A 594 -9.01 -1.94 37.87
N SER A 595 -7.69 -1.78 38.01
CA SER A 595 -6.75 -2.88 38.25
C SER A 595 -6.86 -4.00 37.19
N GLY A 596 -7.12 -3.64 35.93
CA GLY A 596 -7.21 -4.54 34.80
C GLY A 596 -8.44 -5.45 34.79
N GLN A 597 -9.47 -5.12 35.57
CA GLN A 597 -10.68 -5.93 35.71
C GLN A 597 -11.97 -5.10 35.87
N ILE A 598 -13.12 -5.76 35.70
CA ILE A 598 -14.46 -5.26 36.03
C ILE A 598 -15.20 -6.29 36.89
N THR A 599 -16.21 -5.85 37.64
CA THR A 599 -17.01 -6.73 38.52
C THR A 599 -18.48 -6.60 38.17
N LEU A 600 -19.05 -7.67 37.63
CA LEU A 600 -20.47 -7.77 37.33
C LEU A 600 -21.30 -8.00 38.60
N PRO A 601 -22.53 -7.46 38.67
CA PRO A 601 -23.45 -7.71 39.80
C PRO A 601 -23.98 -9.16 39.85
N ARG A 602 -23.72 -9.96 38.81
CA ARG A 602 -24.09 -11.38 38.70
C ARG A 602 -22.94 -12.17 38.09
N THR A 603 -22.95 -13.48 38.28
CA THR A 603 -22.08 -14.37 37.50
C THR A 603 -22.54 -14.43 36.04
N ALA A 604 -21.59 -14.46 35.12
CA ALA A 604 -21.82 -14.67 33.70
C ALA A 604 -20.89 -15.77 33.18
N LYS A 605 -21.28 -16.48 32.12
CA LYS A 605 -20.46 -17.50 31.47
C LYS A 605 -19.70 -16.97 30.27
N TYR A 606 -20.32 -16.06 29.52
CA TYR A 606 -19.75 -15.42 28.34
C TYR A 606 -19.76 -13.93 28.53
N VAL A 607 -18.64 -13.27 28.24
CA VAL A 607 -18.58 -11.81 28.21
C VAL A 607 -17.89 -11.28 26.97
N GLN A 608 -18.38 -10.14 26.52
CA GLN A 608 -17.67 -9.24 25.65
C GLN A 608 -17.53 -7.90 26.36
N ILE A 609 -16.29 -7.41 26.48
CA ILE A 609 -15.98 -6.17 27.21
C ILE A 609 -15.01 -5.33 26.38
N GLY A 610 -15.33 -4.07 26.13
CA GLY A 610 -14.45 -3.15 25.41
C GLY A 610 -15.06 -1.77 25.15
N LEU A 611 -14.46 -1.01 24.25
CA LEU A 611 -14.87 0.36 23.96
C LEU A 611 -16.16 0.40 23.13
N ASN A 612 -17.03 1.36 23.45
CA ASN A 612 -18.26 1.58 22.71
C ASN A 612 -17.96 2.11 21.30
N PHE A 613 -18.75 1.65 20.33
CA PHE A 613 -18.91 2.34 19.06
C PHE A 613 -20.39 2.40 18.69
N LYS A 614 -20.79 3.46 18.00
CA LYS A 614 -22.19 3.70 17.61
C LYS A 614 -22.37 3.47 16.11
N THR A 615 -23.36 2.67 15.73
CA THR A 615 -23.80 2.53 14.34
C THR A 615 -24.88 3.56 14.04
N LYS A 616 -24.78 4.24 12.90
CA LYS A 616 -25.73 5.26 12.47
C LYS A 616 -25.96 5.20 10.96
N ILE A 617 -27.23 5.09 10.58
CA ILE A 617 -27.69 5.15 9.19
C ILE A 617 -28.68 6.30 9.08
N LYS A 618 -28.35 7.31 8.25
CA LYS A 618 -29.29 8.39 7.92
C LYS A 618 -29.74 8.22 6.47
N THR A 619 -31.02 7.97 6.27
CA THR A 619 -31.60 7.84 4.92
C THR A 619 -31.69 9.19 4.23
N LEU A 620 -31.61 9.20 2.90
CA LEU A 620 -31.84 10.39 2.09
C LEU A 620 -33.31 10.81 2.11
N THR A 621 -33.55 12.09 1.81
CA THR A 621 -34.91 12.58 1.51
C THR A 621 -35.32 11.96 0.18
N PRO A 622 -36.41 11.17 0.13
CA PRO A 622 -36.83 10.50 -1.09
C PRO A 622 -37.32 11.52 -2.12
N GLU A 623 -37.13 11.21 -3.40
CA GLU A 623 -37.72 11.97 -4.50
C GLU A 623 -38.86 11.23 -5.16
N VAL A 624 -39.94 11.97 -5.47
CA VAL A 624 -41.12 11.45 -6.18
C VAL A 624 -41.55 12.46 -7.25
N GLN A 625 -41.87 11.99 -8.46
CA GLN A 625 -42.53 12.84 -9.45
C GLN A 625 -44.03 12.92 -9.17
N GLY A 626 -44.51 14.13 -8.86
CA GLY A 626 -45.93 14.46 -8.76
C GLY A 626 -46.53 14.89 -10.09
N SER A 627 -47.84 15.15 -10.12
CA SER A 627 -48.56 15.59 -11.32
C SER A 627 -48.14 16.98 -11.83
N THR A 628 -47.56 17.81 -10.97
CA THR A 628 -47.08 19.17 -11.27
C THR A 628 -45.55 19.24 -11.41
N GLY A 629 -44.83 18.11 -11.33
CA GLY A 629 -43.37 18.05 -11.40
C GLY A 629 -42.75 17.42 -10.15
N SER A 630 -41.52 17.80 -9.83
CA SER A 630 -40.82 17.34 -8.62
C SER A 630 -41.55 17.77 -7.36
N VAL A 631 -41.62 16.87 -6.38
CA VAL A 631 -42.12 17.21 -5.04
C VAL A 631 -41.01 17.72 -4.11
N GLN A 632 -39.77 17.86 -4.57
CA GLN A 632 -38.73 18.56 -3.81
C GLN A 632 -39.16 19.98 -3.48
N GLY A 633 -38.94 20.40 -2.24
CA GLY A 633 -39.33 21.72 -1.74
C GLY A 633 -40.74 21.80 -1.15
N ASN A 634 -41.61 20.83 -1.45
CA ASN A 634 -42.93 20.75 -0.84
C ASN A 634 -42.83 20.37 0.65
N SER A 635 -43.85 20.73 1.43
CA SER A 635 -43.94 20.30 2.82
C SER A 635 -44.21 18.79 2.86
N MET A 636 -43.18 18.01 3.22
CA MET A 636 -43.25 16.56 3.38
C MET A 636 -43.53 16.17 4.83
N ARG A 637 -44.34 15.14 5.04
CA ARG A 637 -44.53 14.50 6.36
C ARG A 637 -44.44 12.99 6.24
N ILE A 638 -43.62 12.35 7.06
CA ILE A 638 -43.63 10.89 7.24
C ILE A 638 -44.67 10.55 8.32
N GLY A 639 -45.76 9.91 7.93
CA GLY A 639 -46.82 9.49 8.86
C GLY A 639 -46.52 8.14 9.54
N GLU A 640 -45.84 7.26 8.82
CA GLU A 640 -45.53 5.91 9.26
C GLU A 640 -44.21 5.45 8.62
N VAL A 641 -43.39 4.74 9.39
CA VAL A 641 -42.20 4.05 8.91
C VAL A 641 -42.35 2.57 9.20
N THR A 642 -41.97 1.76 8.23
CA THR A 642 -41.90 0.31 8.35
C THR A 642 -40.47 -0.11 8.03
N LEU A 643 -39.77 -0.68 9.00
CA LEU A 643 -38.42 -1.19 8.84
C LEU A 643 -38.44 -2.71 8.80
N ARG A 644 -37.62 -3.31 7.94
CA ARG A 644 -37.39 -4.74 7.95
C ARG A 644 -36.00 -5.04 8.51
N PHE A 645 -35.96 -5.87 9.55
CA PHE A 645 -34.74 -6.26 10.24
C PHE A 645 -34.48 -7.76 10.08
N LEU A 646 -33.21 -8.12 10.12
CA LEU A 646 -32.72 -9.48 10.26
C LEU A 646 -31.90 -9.56 11.56
N GLU A 647 -32.14 -10.58 12.38
CA GLU A 647 -31.32 -10.90 13.56
C GLU A 647 -30.85 -9.69 14.38
N THR A 648 -31.79 -8.78 14.70
CA THR A 648 -31.47 -7.49 15.33
C THR A 648 -31.97 -7.45 16.77
N ILE A 649 -31.20 -6.82 17.67
CA ILE A 649 -31.59 -6.61 19.07
C ILE A 649 -31.55 -5.11 19.35
N GLY A 650 -32.71 -4.46 19.29
CA GLY A 650 -32.82 -3.04 19.58
C GLY A 650 -32.35 -2.13 18.45
N CYS A 651 -32.83 -0.89 18.48
CA CYS A 651 -32.29 0.27 17.77
C CYS A 651 -33.05 1.51 18.25
N LYS A 652 -32.53 2.68 17.89
CA LYS A 652 -33.18 3.97 18.06
C LYS A 652 -33.55 4.53 16.68
N ILE A 653 -34.72 5.14 16.57
CA ILE A 653 -35.11 5.91 15.40
C ILE A 653 -35.36 7.35 15.84
N ASN A 654 -34.67 8.30 15.21
CA ASN A 654 -34.73 9.73 15.54
C ASN A 654 -34.59 9.98 17.06
N GLY A 655 -33.71 9.21 17.71
CA GLY A 655 -33.45 9.26 19.16
C GLY A 655 -34.44 8.48 20.04
N GLN A 656 -35.56 7.99 19.50
CA GLN A 656 -36.54 7.18 20.25
C GLN A 656 -36.16 5.71 20.22
N THR A 657 -36.11 5.07 21.40
CA THR A 657 -35.79 3.64 21.52
C THR A 657 -36.97 2.80 21.10
N ILE A 658 -36.72 1.79 20.27
CA ILE A 658 -37.76 0.88 19.79
C ILE A 658 -37.83 -0.34 20.69
N ALA A 659 -39.03 -0.64 21.15
CA ALA A 659 -39.31 -1.90 21.82
C ALA A 659 -39.47 -3.02 20.78
N PHE A 660 -38.55 -3.97 20.79
CA PHE A 660 -38.63 -5.21 20.00
C PHE A 660 -39.38 -6.33 20.72
N ARG A 661 -39.70 -6.13 22.01
CA ARG A 661 -40.40 -7.09 22.88
C ARG A 661 -41.70 -6.49 23.41
N ASN A 662 -42.74 -7.31 23.49
CA ASN A 662 -43.88 -7.06 24.37
C ASN A 662 -43.52 -7.53 25.78
N LEU A 663 -43.51 -6.64 26.77
CA LEU A 663 -43.17 -6.97 28.16
C LEU A 663 -44.29 -7.82 28.78
N GLY A 664 -43.99 -9.10 29.04
CA GLY A 664 -44.85 -10.04 29.78
C GLY A 664 -44.12 -10.64 30.98
N ALA A 665 -44.87 -11.09 32.00
CA ALA A 665 -44.35 -11.56 33.29
C ALA A 665 -43.42 -12.81 33.22
N GLN A 666 -43.29 -13.44 32.05
CA GLN A 666 -42.48 -14.65 31.82
C GLN A 666 -41.14 -14.37 31.10
N VAL A 667 -40.81 -13.10 30.80
CA VAL A 667 -39.70 -12.72 29.88
C VAL A 667 -38.52 -12.02 30.60
N LEU A 668 -38.54 -11.90 31.93
CA LEU A 668 -37.55 -11.11 32.69
C LEU A 668 -36.19 -11.82 32.87
N ASP A 669 -36.15 -13.16 32.86
CA ASP A 669 -34.94 -13.95 33.15
C ASP A 669 -34.27 -14.57 31.90
N GLN A 670 -34.69 -14.21 30.69
CA GLN A 670 -34.14 -14.76 29.44
C GLN A 670 -33.44 -13.72 28.56
N PRO A 671 -32.32 -14.08 27.90
CA PRO A 671 -31.57 -13.17 27.03
C PRO A 671 -32.46 -12.63 25.90
N PRO A 672 -32.21 -11.40 25.41
CA PRO A 672 -32.88 -10.83 24.24
C PRO A 672 -32.89 -11.79 23.04
N GLU A 673 -34.07 -12.18 22.57
CA GLU A 673 -34.22 -12.97 21.34
C GLU A 673 -33.95 -12.08 20.13
N LEU A 674 -33.29 -12.65 19.13
CA LEU A 674 -33.02 -11.99 17.85
C LEU A 674 -34.35 -11.76 17.12
N PHE A 675 -34.61 -10.50 16.74
CA PHE A 675 -35.80 -10.17 15.98
C PHE A 675 -35.50 -10.20 14.47
N THR A 676 -36.28 -11.01 13.74
CA THR A 676 -36.33 -11.03 12.28
C THR A 676 -37.75 -10.77 11.83
N GLY A 677 -37.95 -9.72 11.05
CA GLY A 677 -39.29 -9.36 10.59
C GLY A 677 -39.45 -7.87 10.34
N VAL A 678 -40.71 -7.46 10.35
CA VAL A 678 -41.12 -6.10 10.03
C VAL A 678 -41.54 -5.39 11.32
N HIS A 679 -40.94 -4.23 11.57
CA HIS A 679 -41.29 -3.35 12.67
C HIS A 679 -41.95 -2.09 12.11
N ARG A 680 -43.17 -1.79 12.56
CA ARG A 680 -43.97 -0.65 12.11
C ARG A 680 -44.05 0.38 13.23
N LEU A 681 -43.75 1.62 12.88
CA LEU A 681 -43.76 2.76 13.78
C LEU A 681 -44.62 3.86 13.20
N GLU A 682 -45.51 4.38 14.04
CA GLU A 682 -46.39 5.49 13.72
C GLU A 682 -45.99 6.68 14.59
N ASN A 683 -46.28 7.90 14.12
CA ASN A 683 -46.20 9.12 14.94
C ASN A 683 -44.78 9.60 15.32
N LEU A 684 -43.84 9.61 14.35
CA LEU A 684 -42.44 10.06 14.52
C LEU A 684 -42.24 11.61 14.60
N GLY A 685 -43.29 12.37 14.94
CA GLY A 685 -43.22 13.84 15.03
C GLY A 685 -43.42 14.59 13.70
N TRP A 686 -43.28 15.91 13.74
CA TRP A 686 -43.47 16.82 12.61
C TRP A 686 -42.16 17.55 12.29
N GLU A 687 -41.57 17.31 11.12
CA GLU A 687 -40.48 18.14 10.59
C GLU A 687 -40.88 18.67 9.21
N ARG A 688 -40.80 20.00 9.02
CA ARG A 688 -41.21 20.67 7.79
C ARG A 688 -40.07 20.60 6.77
N GLY A 689 -40.28 19.92 5.64
CA GLY A 689 -39.38 19.97 4.48
C GLY A 689 -38.22 18.96 4.47
N GLN A 690 -38.11 18.06 5.45
CA GLN A 690 -37.15 16.96 5.43
C GLN A 690 -37.86 15.64 5.77
N ALA A 691 -37.66 14.62 4.94
CA ALA A 691 -38.18 13.26 5.14
C ALA A 691 -37.03 12.24 5.29
N SER A 692 -35.98 12.66 6.00
CA SER A 692 -34.87 11.80 6.39
C SER A 692 -35.22 11.01 7.67
N LEU A 693 -34.59 9.85 7.83
CA LEU A 693 -34.75 8.99 9.01
C LEU A 693 -33.37 8.64 9.52
N VAL A 694 -33.13 8.85 10.82
CA VAL A 694 -31.90 8.48 11.50
C VAL A 694 -32.15 7.20 12.31
N ILE A 695 -31.49 6.11 11.90
CA ILE A 695 -31.55 4.80 12.56
C ILE A 695 -30.20 4.58 13.25
N GLU A 696 -30.22 4.28 14.54
CA GLU A 696 -29.00 4.19 15.36
C GLU A 696 -29.01 2.92 16.22
N GLN A 697 -27.84 2.32 16.39
CA GLN A 697 -27.60 1.27 17.38
C GLN A 697 -26.41 1.73 18.22
N ASP A 698 -26.70 2.18 19.44
CA ASP A 698 -25.71 2.68 20.40
C ASP A 698 -25.31 1.62 21.43
N GLN A 699 -26.10 0.57 21.62
CA GLN A 699 -25.75 -0.57 22.46
C GLN A 699 -24.87 -1.56 21.69
N PRO A 700 -24.03 -2.35 22.38
CA PRO A 700 -23.15 -3.36 21.78
C PRO A 700 -23.94 -4.60 21.35
N LEU A 701 -24.95 -4.43 20.50
CA LEU A 701 -25.93 -5.45 20.11
C LEU A 701 -26.00 -5.65 18.59
N PRO A 702 -26.47 -6.82 18.12
CA PRO A 702 -26.70 -7.10 16.71
C PRO A 702 -27.64 -6.10 16.05
N PHE A 703 -27.31 -5.71 14.82
CA PHE A 703 -28.13 -4.84 13.99
C PHE A 703 -27.89 -5.15 12.51
N HIS A 704 -28.98 -5.45 11.80
CA HIS A 704 -29.00 -5.65 10.35
C HIS A 704 -30.32 -5.15 9.78
N LEU A 705 -30.24 -4.03 9.06
CA LEU A 705 -31.36 -3.38 8.40
C LEU A 705 -31.45 -3.84 6.94
N LEU A 706 -32.59 -4.40 6.54
CA LEU A 706 -32.80 -4.89 5.17
C LEU A 706 -33.48 -3.85 4.27
N SER A 707 -34.49 -3.15 4.78
CA SER A 707 -35.22 -2.15 3.99
C SER A 707 -35.94 -1.12 4.85
N VAL A 708 -36.23 0.04 4.24
CA VAL A 708 -36.94 1.15 4.88
C VAL A 708 -38.13 1.55 4.01
N THR A 709 -39.33 1.41 4.53
CA THR A 709 -40.56 1.88 3.87
C THR A 709 -41.12 3.10 4.60
N LYS A 710 -41.31 4.20 3.89
CA LYS A 710 -41.84 5.47 4.41
C LYS A 710 -43.21 5.74 3.80
N LYS A 711 -44.25 5.92 4.61
CA LYS A 711 -45.54 6.47 4.15
C LYS A 711 -45.51 7.98 4.32
N ALA A 712 -45.34 8.68 3.21
CA ALA A 712 -45.20 10.13 3.18
C ALA A 712 -46.46 10.81 2.63
N THR A 713 -46.78 11.98 3.17
CA THR A 713 -47.77 12.91 2.62
C THR A 713 -47.04 14.17 2.14
N PHE A 714 -47.40 14.64 0.95
CA PHE A 714 -46.81 15.82 0.32
C PHE A 714 -47.86 16.92 0.20
N ASN A 715 -47.54 18.11 0.69
CA ASN A 715 -48.38 19.32 0.62
C ASN A 715 -47.60 20.46 -0.07
N ASP A 716 -48.25 21.11 -1.04
CA ASP A 716 -47.78 22.38 -1.62
C ASP A 716 -47.77 23.51 -0.58
#